data_AF-A0A399SVC0-F1
#
_entry.id   AF-A0A399SVC0-F1
#
_cell.length_a   1.000
_cell.length_b   1.000
_cell.length_c   1.000
_cell.angle_alpha   90.00
_cell.angle_beta   90.00
_cell.angle_gamma   90.00
#
_symmetry.space_group_name_H-M   'P 1'
#
loop_
_entity.id
_entity.type
_entity.pdbx_description
1 polymer ?
#
loop_
_entity_poly.entity_id
_entity_poly.type
_entity_poly.pdbx_seq_one_letter_code
_entity_poly.pdbx_strand_id
1 'polypeptide(L)'
;MENSQFLNKSRKQILRDRRDMIQFINLQLASLGQPVFNDDSDSDKKYANAKFLGLTEGLINSFRQKSRLLSGHLSPVDTRIQNFIDDYLKEVDFNKNNRLPNDTLVLNQKGMARELSLPPDGEEFKSSLLSSYRLKQGILNNPAHDKRTTKGTFHIVRGGLPVPLDKKEVPKITFAHLLHAALNPSDELKVLPFTSSQEKQAKVMVSLLLRPVVCPEVKGVISRKSMEIRFFAPGSLVSNLDFVETIFGNAGDHNLAVNDAALDVEHWTGTTGCIILAPQLITLKKKDVGLPHYDDASARQRREGMCWKEENELYNDGGAFKITCRDDRGVVITLIADNYYGYSKKEIKTQISYSANLFGLVEEEHAGGAIAFPRGNMSDSVFGTNFTKKFDQPYSFDEVKKLLAERIDLQKGNYAIDKKYPDIVYIPENADIEVEKSSVSWSYKNQDYSLKLSPGKVYVHPTGHKFQLVKHPTQALWRIIDTAPEGVFCHKPSTVSGGGKSEISKSMQNAIKFGSFYIDNLEEAEDKVDEIINYNYSNRWENIRPDAAPSRSFLSKERTLGSAVKLLTPSDQYSDEYNRFLTEIPEHVRTLAFFVKRHYRGNEERDIKWRELFNVEIVNGRPGNVLRYKHNPITASYVRIGFNPEGRWYLHKLRSDFVPSMKIQTEDDISATITVPAGRLSNLNKEYSNHSVKLVANCESYLFQRPDEAVIRGYDKEAEREIVDNNTFLTNYEPLTRQNAQELIDNAISFEKYTDPVKEFITSVANSDSSHYFVTPSHTRIVDGVPTNNPRYLQRNIFKEETQDSYLADIGVRLFRKIQPQDPVHWPVNAVLPGRRNNPADKVSGIRPLAVYNPIHYQELPELFMDFIASITGKSPSTTGAGLEGALTKGPFNMLVPTTDLNNALLSYILTEYNGFSSAAGYIGTENRFDHDISILIPEIWARLVPEDRDPKKLIENGCLEKLEDFEYNGKKVLASRLGYRITPNFAFRCMNRLFDEPLAVFNERMLKPELQGMDEYVDGINNITEAMQRAALPYFEDGSVDAAIPPLKVLLHVMAYGNYEGKDMNDPELRKLFEREEVLKADWYKERLALKQQKDVAFHRSQIEYLKEFIADEQNAQLVDELNVAARLKYAEQMLAHAESEQYLAELVGTIGADPLFRK
;
A
#
# COMPACT_ATOMS: atom_id res chain seq x y z
N MET A 1 29.46 22.11 12.96
CA MET A 1 29.08 22.09 14.40
C MET A 1 27.60 22.44 14.64
N GLU A 2 26.86 22.95 13.66
CA GLU A 2 25.40 23.23 13.80
C GLU A 2 24.49 22.00 13.62
N ASN A 3 24.94 20.94 12.92
CA ASN A 3 24.19 19.67 12.83
C ASN A 3 24.04 18.94 14.17
N SER A 4 24.93 19.17 15.15
CA SER A 4 24.76 18.57 16.48
C SER A 4 23.71 19.29 17.32
N GLN A 5 23.44 20.58 17.06
CA GLN A 5 22.41 21.36 17.77
C GLN A 5 21.00 21.07 17.26
N PHE A 6 20.81 20.77 15.96
CA PHE A 6 19.52 20.34 15.41
C PHE A 6 19.17 18.91 15.79
N LEU A 7 20.14 17.99 15.75
CA LEU A 7 19.99 16.64 16.29
C LEU A 7 19.77 16.64 17.81
N ASN A 8 20.39 17.57 18.55
CA ASN A 8 20.12 17.75 19.98
C ASN A 8 18.79 18.45 20.28
N LYS A 9 18.28 19.35 19.42
CA LYS A 9 16.92 19.92 19.57
C LYS A 9 15.82 18.92 19.21
N SER A 10 16.01 18.14 18.15
CA SER A 10 15.15 17.02 17.75
C SER A 10 15.17 15.89 18.81
N ARG A 11 16.33 15.52 19.35
CA ARG A 11 16.41 14.63 20.53
C ARG A 11 15.77 15.24 21.77
N LYS A 12 15.87 16.55 22.00
CA LYS A 12 15.25 17.24 23.14
C LYS A 12 13.72 17.34 23.06
N GLN A 13 13.13 17.19 21.88
CA GLN A 13 11.68 17.21 21.68
C GLN A 13 11.06 15.80 21.59
N ILE A 14 11.87 14.80 21.20
CA ILE A 14 11.48 13.39 21.05
C ILE A 14 11.72 12.57 22.33
N LEU A 15 12.46 13.10 23.30
CA LEU A 15 12.55 12.58 24.66
C LEU A 15 12.14 13.69 25.63
N ARG A 16 10.83 13.82 25.91
CA ARG A 16 10.48 14.05 27.31
C ARG A 16 11.08 12.87 28.07
N ASP A 17 11.76 13.14 29.19
CA ASP A 17 12.29 12.06 30.00
C ASP A 17 11.11 11.09 30.28
N ARG A 18 11.31 9.77 30.21
CA ARG A 18 10.25 8.79 30.53
C ARG A 18 9.63 9.12 31.89
N ARG A 19 10.44 9.68 32.80
CA ARG A 19 10.04 10.28 34.07
C ARG A 19 8.98 11.37 33.94
N ASP A 20 9.13 12.32 33.01
CA ASP A 20 8.16 13.40 32.77
C ASP A 20 6.83 12.84 32.26
N MET A 21 6.87 11.84 31.38
CA MET A 21 5.66 11.15 30.89
C MET A 21 4.93 10.45 32.04
N ILE A 22 5.65 9.73 32.90
CA ILE A 22 5.08 9.06 34.09
C ILE A 22 4.48 10.09 35.05
N GLN A 23 5.14 11.22 35.29
CA GLN A 23 4.60 12.29 36.14
C GLN A 23 3.34 12.92 35.54
N PHE A 24 3.32 13.14 34.23
CA PHE A 24 2.15 13.64 33.52
C PHE A 24 0.97 12.67 33.62
N ILE A 25 1.20 11.37 33.41
CA ILE A 25 0.19 10.31 33.57
C ILE A 25 -0.35 10.32 35.01
N ASN A 26 0.53 10.38 36.02
CA ASN A 26 0.12 10.45 37.42
C ASN A 26 -0.74 11.68 37.72
N LEU A 27 -0.41 12.85 37.15
CA LEU A 27 -1.25 14.05 37.27
C LEU A 27 -2.64 13.86 36.67
N GLN A 28 -2.74 13.22 35.50
CA GLN A 28 -4.03 12.95 34.87
C GLN A 28 -4.86 11.93 35.65
N LEU A 29 -4.26 10.83 36.10
CA LEU A 29 -4.92 9.86 36.99
C LEU A 29 -5.40 10.53 38.28
N ALA A 30 -4.54 11.32 38.91
CA ALA A 30 -4.92 12.11 40.06
C ALA A 30 -6.08 13.06 39.71
N SER A 31 -6.08 13.75 38.58
CA SER A 31 -7.21 14.63 38.20
C SER A 31 -8.54 13.90 38.03
N LEU A 32 -8.52 12.61 37.71
CA LEU A 32 -9.70 11.73 37.64
C LEU A 32 -10.08 11.10 38.99
N GLY A 33 -9.33 11.38 40.06
CA GLY A 33 -9.52 10.74 41.36
C GLY A 33 -9.12 9.27 41.40
N GLN A 34 -8.32 8.82 40.42
CA GLN A 34 -7.84 7.45 40.32
C GLN A 34 -6.52 7.28 41.09
N PRO A 35 -6.21 6.05 41.56
CA PRO A 35 -4.90 5.70 42.06
C PRO A 35 -3.78 6.06 41.08
N VAL A 36 -2.62 6.44 41.62
CA VAL A 36 -1.43 6.81 40.86
C VAL A 36 -0.32 5.78 41.07
N PHE A 37 0.67 5.76 40.17
CA PHE A 37 1.88 4.98 40.35
C PHE A 37 2.81 5.67 41.36
N ASN A 38 3.29 4.93 42.36
CA ASN A 38 4.34 5.36 43.28
C ASN A 38 5.55 4.42 43.16
N ASP A 39 6.75 5.00 43.19
CA ASP A 39 7.96 4.18 43.27
C ASP A 39 8.04 3.49 44.64
N ASP A 40 8.56 2.26 44.66
CA ASP A 40 8.99 1.60 45.89
C ASP A 40 10.04 2.47 46.60
N SER A 41 9.98 2.57 47.93
CA SER A 41 10.91 3.36 48.75
C SER A 41 12.37 2.97 48.50
N ASP A 42 12.60 1.69 48.21
CA ASP A 42 13.94 1.11 48.08
C ASP A 42 14.43 1.02 46.61
N SER A 43 13.65 1.51 45.64
CA SER A 43 14.05 1.51 44.22
C SER A 43 15.18 2.51 43.93
N ASP A 44 16.24 2.03 43.27
CA ASP A 44 17.36 2.85 42.75
C ASP A 44 16.93 3.84 41.66
N LYS A 45 15.83 3.58 40.95
CA LYS A 45 15.26 4.45 39.91
C LYS A 45 13.92 5.00 40.36
N LYS A 46 13.84 6.32 40.53
CA LYS A 46 12.62 7.04 40.91
C LYS A 46 11.99 7.72 39.69
N TYR A 47 10.81 7.26 39.28
CA TYR A 47 10.04 7.86 38.20
C TYR A 47 8.95 8.82 38.72
N ALA A 48 8.30 8.45 39.82
CA ALA A 48 7.33 9.27 40.50
C ALA A 48 8.00 10.38 41.34
N ASN A 49 7.23 11.41 41.66
CA ASN A 49 7.68 12.48 42.55
C ASN A 49 6.53 12.84 43.50
N ALA A 50 6.50 12.19 44.65
CA ALA A 50 5.48 12.40 45.68
C ALA A 50 5.42 13.87 46.15
N LYS A 51 6.57 14.56 46.20
CA LYS A 51 6.63 15.98 46.55
C LYS A 51 5.95 16.84 45.48
N PHE A 52 6.17 16.55 44.20
CA PHE A 52 5.51 17.25 43.11
C PHE A 52 3.98 17.04 43.15
N LEU A 53 3.52 15.79 43.31
CA LEU A 53 2.10 15.50 43.45
C LEU A 53 1.48 16.25 44.65
N GLY A 54 2.14 16.20 45.82
CA GLY A 54 1.69 16.94 47.01
C GLY A 54 1.66 18.46 46.82
N LEU A 55 2.62 19.04 46.11
CA LEU A 55 2.62 20.47 45.77
C LEU A 55 1.48 20.84 44.79
N THR A 56 1.07 19.91 43.94
CA THR A 56 -0.03 20.12 42.97
C THR A 56 -1.41 19.72 43.49
N GLU A 57 -1.50 19.07 44.65
CA GLU A 57 -2.73 18.47 45.18
C GLU A 57 -3.87 19.49 45.33
N GLY A 58 -3.57 20.71 45.81
CA GLY A 58 -4.57 21.78 45.93
C GLY A 58 -5.20 22.17 44.59
N LEU A 59 -4.39 22.24 43.52
CA LEU A 59 -4.85 22.53 42.16
C LEU A 59 -5.68 21.36 41.60
N ILE A 60 -5.22 20.13 41.79
CA ILE A 60 -5.90 18.92 41.35
C ILE A 60 -7.26 18.77 42.04
N ASN A 61 -7.34 18.98 43.35
CA ASN A 61 -8.58 18.90 44.10
C ASN A 61 -9.57 19.99 43.68
N SER A 62 -9.09 21.22 43.40
CA SER A 62 -9.92 22.28 42.81
C SER A 62 -10.45 21.88 41.44
N PHE A 63 -9.58 21.34 40.56
CA PHE A 63 -9.96 20.87 39.24
C PHE A 63 -10.99 19.74 39.28
N ARG A 64 -10.85 18.77 40.19
CA ARG A 64 -11.84 17.71 40.43
C ARG A 64 -13.21 18.27 40.81
N GLN A 65 -13.26 19.23 41.73
CA GLN A 65 -14.53 19.84 42.15
C GLN A 65 -15.22 20.58 41.01
N LYS A 66 -14.46 21.29 40.17
CA LYS A 66 -14.99 21.93 38.96
C LYS A 66 -15.46 20.91 37.92
N SER A 67 -14.67 19.86 37.68
CA SER A 67 -15.02 18.78 36.75
C SER A 67 -16.30 18.05 37.15
N ARG A 68 -16.54 17.84 38.46
CA ARG A 68 -17.80 17.29 38.97
C ARG A 68 -19.01 18.13 38.58
N LEU A 69 -18.90 19.45 38.64
CA LEU A 69 -19.97 20.37 38.22
C LEU A 69 -20.21 20.31 36.71
N LEU A 70 -19.16 20.02 35.93
CA LEU A 70 -19.21 19.91 34.47
C LEU A 70 -19.47 18.48 33.97
N SER A 71 -19.72 17.51 34.84
CA SER A 71 -19.86 16.09 34.50
C SER A 71 -20.96 15.80 33.46
N GLY A 72 -21.97 16.68 33.37
CA GLY A 72 -23.03 16.64 32.36
C GLY A 72 -22.64 17.14 30.96
N HIS A 73 -21.48 17.79 30.78
CA HIS A 73 -21.07 18.37 29.51
C HIS A 73 -20.16 17.41 28.74
N LEU A 74 -20.58 17.00 27.55
CA LEU A 74 -19.75 16.22 26.62
C LEU A 74 -18.92 17.16 25.75
N SER A 75 -17.78 16.66 25.26
CA SER A 75 -17.02 17.35 24.21
C SER A 75 -17.86 17.56 22.94
N PRO A 76 -17.48 18.46 22.01
CA PRO A 76 -18.21 18.66 20.76
C PRO A 76 -18.41 17.37 19.97
N VAL A 77 -17.36 16.55 19.85
CA VAL A 77 -17.40 15.28 19.12
C VAL A 77 -18.25 14.23 19.84
N ASP A 78 -18.14 14.11 21.16
CA ASP A 78 -18.96 13.16 21.92
C ASP A 78 -20.44 13.61 21.96
N THR A 79 -20.70 14.92 21.87
CA THR A 79 -22.06 15.47 21.71
C THR A 79 -22.66 15.06 20.36
N ARG A 80 -21.91 15.17 19.26
CA ARG A 80 -22.37 14.68 17.93
C ARG A 80 -22.71 13.19 17.97
N ILE A 81 -21.88 12.38 18.63
CA ILE A 81 -22.11 10.94 18.78
C ILE A 81 -23.33 10.66 19.67
N GLN A 82 -23.45 11.35 20.82
CA GLN A 82 -24.55 11.15 21.75
C GLN A 82 -25.90 11.55 21.14
N ASN A 83 -25.96 12.68 20.43
CA ASN A 83 -27.17 13.13 19.73
C ASN A 83 -27.63 12.07 18.72
N PHE A 84 -26.68 11.46 17.98
CA PHE A 84 -27.00 10.35 17.09
C PHE A 84 -27.54 9.12 17.85
N ILE A 85 -26.92 8.72 18.97
CA ILE A 85 -27.39 7.59 19.80
C ILE A 85 -28.83 7.84 20.25
N ASP A 86 -29.07 9.01 20.84
CA ASP A 86 -30.35 9.39 21.44
C ASP A 86 -31.44 9.42 20.38
N ASP A 87 -31.18 10.03 19.23
CA ASP A 87 -32.13 10.06 18.12
C ASP A 87 -32.37 8.69 17.49
N TYR A 88 -31.31 7.90 17.24
CA TYR A 88 -31.43 6.61 16.56
C TYR A 88 -32.21 5.59 17.40
N LEU A 89 -32.07 5.66 18.73
CA LEU A 89 -32.69 4.78 19.71
C LEU A 89 -33.96 5.35 20.35
N LYS A 90 -34.41 6.55 19.97
CA LYS A 90 -35.57 7.24 20.56
C LYS A 90 -36.85 6.41 20.63
N GLU A 91 -37.07 5.54 19.64
CA GLU A 91 -38.26 4.69 19.52
C GLU A 91 -38.12 3.33 20.24
N VAL A 92 -36.96 3.06 20.84
CA VAL A 92 -36.69 1.79 21.52
C VAL A 92 -37.01 1.93 23.01
N ASP A 93 -37.95 1.11 23.50
CA ASP A 93 -38.20 1.00 24.94
C ASP A 93 -37.00 0.33 25.64
N PHE A 94 -36.13 1.15 26.22
CA PHE A 94 -34.91 0.70 26.88
C PHE A 94 -34.63 1.53 28.14
N ASN A 95 -34.79 0.90 29.30
CA ASN A 95 -34.74 1.56 30.61
C ASN A 95 -33.32 1.61 31.24
N LYS A 96 -32.25 1.44 30.45
CA LYS A 96 -30.86 1.56 30.95
C LYS A 96 -30.14 2.73 30.28
N ASN A 97 -29.08 3.21 30.93
CA ASN A 97 -28.31 4.36 30.45
C ASN A 97 -27.37 3.97 29.29
N ASN A 98 -27.42 4.72 28.19
CA ASN A 98 -26.52 4.62 27.04
C ASN A 98 -25.64 5.87 26.83
N ARG A 99 -25.49 6.68 27.87
CA ARG A 99 -24.65 7.88 27.83
C ARG A 99 -23.17 7.51 27.71
N LEU A 100 -22.47 8.17 26.79
CA LEU A 100 -21.02 8.05 26.65
C LEU A 100 -20.29 8.45 27.94
N PRO A 101 -19.20 7.75 28.31
CA PRO A 101 -18.40 8.12 29.47
C PRO A 101 -17.67 9.43 29.20
N ASN A 102 -17.81 10.37 30.13
CA ASN A 102 -17.12 11.67 30.12
C ASN A 102 -15.86 11.65 31.01
N ASP A 103 -15.78 10.70 31.93
CA ASP A 103 -14.71 10.50 32.91
C ASP A 103 -13.64 9.52 32.41
N THR A 104 -13.20 9.69 31.16
CA THR A 104 -12.15 8.83 30.57
C THR A 104 -10.75 9.38 30.82
N LEU A 105 -9.76 8.49 30.86
CA LEU A 105 -8.35 8.87 30.76
C LEU A 105 -8.03 9.22 29.31
N VAL A 106 -7.94 10.53 29.05
CA VAL A 106 -7.75 11.09 27.71
C VAL A 106 -6.29 11.00 27.27
N LEU A 107 -6.05 10.28 26.18
CA LEU A 107 -4.74 10.14 25.55
C LEU A 107 -4.47 11.33 24.64
N ASN A 108 -4.12 12.47 25.23
CA ASN A 108 -3.95 13.74 24.52
C ASN A 108 -2.53 13.99 23.99
N GLN A 109 -1.60 13.05 24.18
CA GLN A 109 -0.21 13.18 23.76
C GLN A 109 0.34 11.88 23.18
N LYS A 110 1.12 12.02 22.11
CA LYS A 110 1.75 10.88 21.44
C LYS A 110 2.68 10.11 22.40
N GLY A 111 2.57 8.78 22.41
CA GLY A 111 3.40 7.87 23.21
C GLY A 111 2.88 7.61 24.63
N MET A 112 1.88 8.37 25.10
CA MET A 112 1.25 8.13 26.41
C MET A 112 0.60 6.74 26.48
N ALA A 113 -0.10 6.32 25.42
CA ALA A 113 -0.73 5.01 25.33
C ALA A 113 0.27 3.85 25.52
N ARG A 114 1.48 4.00 24.96
CA ARG A 114 2.55 3.01 25.09
C ARG A 114 3.08 2.91 26.51
N GLU A 115 3.34 4.04 27.16
CA GLU A 115 3.80 4.02 28.55
C GLU A 115 2.71 3.46 29.49
N LEU A 116 1.43 3.72 29.19
CA LEU A 116 0.30 3.16 29.93
C LEU A 116 0.12 1.64 29.79
N SER A 117 0.69 1.03 28.74
CA SER A 117 0.47 -0.38 28.40
C SER A 117 1.21 -1.36 29.33
N LEU A 118 2.09 -0.85 30.19
CA LEU A 118 2.91 -1.63 31.13
C LEU A 118 3.11 -0.85 32.44
N PRO A 119 3.34 -1.52 33.57
CA PRO A 119 3.73 -0.86 34.81
C PRO A 119 5.10 -0.15 34.65
N PRO A 120 5.30 1.05 35.21
CA PRO A 120 6.57 1.77 35.12
C PRO A 120 7.79 1.04 35.70
N ASP A 121 7.56 0.28 36.76
CA ASP A 121 8.54 -0.52 37.52
C ASP A 121 8.62 -1.98 37.06
N GLY A 122 7.85 -2.37 36.04
CA GLY A 122 7.81 -3.74 35.55
C GLY A 122 8.07 -3.88 34.05
N GLU A 123 8.39 -5.12 33.68
CA GLU A 123 8.71 -5.51 32.30
C GLU A 123 7.58 -6.32 31.66
N GLU A 124 6.53 -6.69 32.40
CA GLU A 124 5.39 -7.44 31.88
C GLU A 124 4.06 -7.03 32.52
N PHE A 125 2.97 -7.27 31.78
CA PHE A 125 1.59 -7.20 32.25
C PHE A 125 0.82 -8.39 31.66
N LYS A 126 0.02 -9.08 32.47
CA LYS A 126 -0.76 -10.25 32.04
C LYS A 126 -2.20 -10.14 32.51
N SER A 127 -3.12 -10.49 31.62
CA SER A 127 -4.56 -10.62 31.87
C SER A 127 -5.09 -11.82 31.07
N SER A 128 -6.38 -12.15 31.23
CA SER A 128 -7.04 -13.18 30.41
C SER A 128 -7.10 -12.82 28.91
N LEU A 129 -6.97 -11.54 28.56
CA LEU A 129 -7.11 -11.05 27.19
C LEU A 129 -5.79 -10.67 26.53
N LEU A 130 -4.73 -10.47 27.29
CA LEU A 130 -3.50 -9.86 26.80
C LEU A 130 -2.30 -10.17 27.70
N SER A 131 -1.18 -10.53 27.07
CA SER A 131 0.15 -10.55 27.68
C SER A 131 1.05 -9.53 26.99
N SER A 132 1.51 -8.53 27.73
CA SER A 132 2.36 -7.44 27.24
C SER A 132 3.74 -7.51 27.87
N TYR A 133 4.78 -7.18 27.10
CA TYR A 133 6.17 -7.24 27.52
C TYR A 133 6.92 -6.00 27.03
N ARG A 134 7.68 -5.38 27.93
CA ARG A 134 8.67 -4.37 27.59
C ARG A 134 9.85 -5.07 26.95
N LEU A 135 10.18 -4.66 25.74
CA LEU A 135 11.29 -5.23 25.00
C LEU A 135 12.48 -4.28 24.97
N LYS A 136 13.68 -4.82 24.80
CA LYS A 136 14.87 -4.05 24.49
C LYS A 136 14.67 -3.17 23.25
N GLN A 137 13.97 -3.69 22.24
CA GLN A 137 13.69 -2.97 20.98
C GLN A 137 12.33 -2.25 20.94
N GLY A 138 11.50 -2.30 21.98
CA GLY A 138 10.15 -1.73 21.91
C GLY A 138 9.14 -2.39 22.84
N ILE A 139 8.01 -2.84 22.28
CA ILE A 139 6.92 -3.47 23.04
C ILE A 139 6.36 -4.68 22.29
N LEU A 140 6.14 -5.77 23.01
CA LEU A 140 5.41 -6.95 22.53
C LEU A 140 4.06 -7.00 23.21
N ASN A 141 3.00 -7.16 22.42
CA ASN A 141 1.66 -7.33 22.96
C ASN A 141 1.00 -8.56 22.32
N ASN A 142 0.80 -9.63 23.07
CA ASN A 142 0.20 -10.89 22.60
C ASN A 142 -1.25 -11.01 23.11
N PRO A 143 -2.28 -10.68 22.28
CA PRO A 143 -3.68 -10.77 22.67
C PRO A 143 -4.15 -12.23 22.77
N ALA A 144 -5.30 -12.49 23.39
CA ALA A 144 -5.83 -13.84 23.56
C ALA A 144 -5.95 -14.58 22.21
N HIS A 145 -6.58 -13.95 21.22
CA HIS A 145 -6.63 -14.45 19.85
C HIS A 145 -5.47 -13.89 19.01
N ASP A 146 -4.72 -14.76 18.34
CA ASP A 146 -3.55 -14.39 17.54
C ASP A 146 -3.90 -13.85 16.14
N LYS A 147 -5.16 -13.98 15.70
CA LYS A 147 -5.61 -13.59 14.35
C LYS A 147 -7.07 -13.17 14.31
N ARG A 148 -7.42 -12.49 13.21
CA ARG A 148 -8.78 -12.03 12.91
C ARG A 148 -9.62 -13.14 12.27
N THR A 149 -10.92 -13.15 12.57
CA THR A 149 -11.93 -13.97 11.89
C THR A 149 -12.86 -13.08 11.08
N THR A 150 -13.23 -13.50 9.87
CA THR A 150 -14.14 -12.74 8.98
C THR A 150 -15.51 -13.40 8.81
N LYS A 151 -15.60 -14.72 8.99
CA LYS A 151 -16.85 -15.46 8.80
C LYS A 151 -17.84 -15.11 9.90
N GLY A 152 -18.94 -14.48 9.52
CA GLY A 152 -20.04 -14.15 10.43
C GLY A 152 -19.70 -13.13 11.51
N THR A 153 -18.65 -12.32 11.32
CA THR A 153 -18.16 -11.38 12.34
C THR A 153 -18.60 -9.94 12.13
N PHE A 154 -19.28 -9.60 11.03
CA PHE A 154 -19.69 -8.23 10.72
C PHE A 154 -21.21 -8.09 10.78
N HIS A 155 -21.68 -7.39 11.80
CA HIS A 155 -23.09 -7.13 12.07
C HIS A 155 -23.43 -5.65 11.85
N ILE A 156 -24.67 -5.37 11.46
CA ILE A 156 -25.15 -4.00 11.20
C ILE A 156 -26.53 -3.82 11.78
N VAL A 157 -26.73 -2.71 12.49
CA VAL A 157 -28.02 -2.37 13.11
C VAL A 157 -29.01 -1.89 12.04
N ARG A 158 -30.24 -2.42 12.06
CA ARG A 158 -31.34 -1.98 11.18
C ARG A 158 -31.85 -0.58 11.55
N GLY A 159 -32.47 0.11 10.60
CA GLY A 159 -33.20 1.38 10.83
C GLY A 159 -32.52 2.65 10.29
N GLY A 160 -31.32 2.54 9.73
CA GLY A 160 -30.65 3.58 8.96
C GLY A 160 -30.56 3.18 7.49
N LEU A 161 -29.36 3.26 6.90
CA LEU A 161 -29.10 2.73 5.57
C LEU A 161 -29.29 1.19 5.53
N PRO A 162 -29.68 0.60 4.38
CA PRO A 162 -29.96 -0.83 4.28
C PRO A 162 -28.79 -1.73 4.73
N VAL A 163 -29.11 -2.92 5.25
CA VAL A 163 -28.11 -3.92 5.65
C VAL A 163 -27.89 -4.93 4.52
N PRO A 164 -26.67 -5.04 3.95
CA PRO A 164 -26.36 -6.00 2.89
C PRO A 164 -26.59 -7.44 3.34
N LEU A 165 -26.91 -8.34 2.41
CA LEU A 165 -27.20 -9.75 2.72
C LEU A 165 -26.01 -10.57 3.20
N ASP A 166 -24.78 -10.12 2.89
CA ASP A 166 -23.57 -10.77 3.38
C ASP A 166 -23.22 -10.36 4.83
N LYS A 167 -24.02 -9.49 5.44
CA LYS A 167 -23.90 -9.03 6.84
C LYS A 167 -25.08 -9.52 7.67
N LYS A 168 -24.86 -9.67 8.98
CA LYS A 168 -25.96 -9.98 9.91
C LYS A 168 -26.72 -8.72 10.31
N GLU A 169 -28.03 -8.71 10.14
CA GLU A 169 -28.91 -7.61 10.50
C GLU A 169 -29.35 -7.69 11.97
N VAL A 170 -29.12 -6.61 12.72
CA VAL A 170 -29.34 -6.58 14.17
C VAL A 170 -30.50 -5.64 14.52
N PRO A 171 -31.46 -6.06 15.36
CA PRO A 171 -32.50 -5.18 15.89
C PRO A 171 -31.94 -4.01 16.72
N LYS A 172 -32.61 -2.84 16.69
CA LYS A 172 -32.21 -1.67 17.49
C LYS A 172 -32.14 -1.97 18.99
N ILE A 173 -33.10 -2.75 19.52
CA ILE A 173 -33.10 -3.15 20.94
C ILE A 173 -31.84 -3.93 21.31
N THR A 174 -31.41 -4.87 20.46
CA THR A 174 -30.18 -5.62 20.66
C THR A 174 -28.95 -4.72 20.67
N PHE A 175 -28.88 -3.75 19.76
CA PHE A 175 -27.81 -2.76 19.81
C PHE A 175 -27.82 -1.93 21.09
N ALA A 176 -28.99 -1.49 21.59
CA ALA A 176 -29.09 -0.75 22.85
C ALA A 176 -28.54 -1.56 24.04
N HIS A 177 -28.86 -2.85 24.14
CA HIS A 177 -28.31 -3.74 25.17
C HIS A 177 -26.78 -3.93 25.03
N LEU A 178 -26.29 -4.13 23.81
CA LEU A 178 -24.85 -4.30 23.55
C LEU A 178 -24.07 -3.01 23.81
N LEU A 179 -24.60 -1.86 23.40
CA LEU A 179 -24.01 -0.54 23.66
C LEU A 179 -23.93 -0.27 25.16
N HIS A 180 -25.01 -0.51 25.90
CA HIS A 180 -25.00 -0.38 27.35
C HIS A 180 -23.89 -1.24 28.00
N ALA A 181 -23.78 -2.51 27.60
CA ALA A 181 -22.75 -3.41 28.12
C ALA A 181 -21.32 -3.01 27.69
N ALA A 182 -21.16 -2.41 26.51
CA ALA A 182 -19.88 -1.91 26.03
C ALA A 182 -19.40 -0.67 26.81
N LEU A 183 -20.33 0.20 27.20
CA LEU A 183 -20.05 1.40 27.99
C LEU A 183 -19.85 1.11 29.49
N ASN A 184 -20.25 -0.08 29.96
CA ASN A 184 -20.18 -0.49 31.36
C ASN A 184 -19.37 -1.80 31.54
N PRO A 185 -18.08 -1.82 31.16
CA PRO A 185 -17.23 -2.99 31.36
C PRO A 185 -16.97 -3.27 32.85
N SER A 186 -16.61 -4.51 33.17
CA SER A 186 -16.25 -4.90 34.53
C SER A 186 -15.02 -4.14 35.03
N ASP A 187 -14.91 -4.05 36.35
CA ASP A 187 -13.76 -3.43 37.01
C ASP A 187 -12.43 -4.11 36.67
N GLU A 188 -12.43 -5.43 36.48
CA GLU A 188 -11.27 -6.20 36.04
C GLU A 188 -10.77 -5.74 34.67
N LEU A 189 -11.69 -5.54 33.72
CA LEU A 189 -11.35 -5.09 32.37
C LEU A 189 -10.87 -3.63 32.34
N LYS A 190 -11.30 -2.81 33.31
CA LYS A 190 -10.87 -1.42 33.44
C LYS A 190 -9.50 -1.24 34.10
N VAL A 191 -8.90 -2.28 34.68
CA VAL A 191 -7.59 -2.19 35.34
C VAL A 191 -6.54 -1.67 34.36
N LEU A 192 -5.90 -0.56 34.71
CA LEU A 192 -4.86 0.06 33.89
C LEU A 192 -3.49 -0.60 34.15
N PRO A 193 -2.80 -1.13 33.13
CA PRO A 193 -1.52 -1.81 33.29
C PRO A 193 -0.47 -0.95 34.01
N PHE A 194 -0.46 0.37 33.76
CA PHE A 194 0.40 1.34 34.41
C PHE A 194 0.41 1.28 35.95
N THR A 195 -0.72 0.92 36.56
CA THR A 195 -0.85 0.83 38.03
C THR A 195 -0.98 -0.60 38.52
N SER A 196 -0.78 -1.62 37.67
CA SER A 196 -1.07 -3.01 38.02
C SER A 196 -0.13 -3.57 39.10
N SER A 197 1.06 -2.99 39.28
CA SER A 197 2.01 -3.35 40.35
C SER A 197 1.65 -2.77 41.72
N GLN A 198 0.68 -1.84 41.78
CA GLN A 198 0.32 -1.11 43.00
C GLN A 198 -0.77 -1.86 43.79
N GLU A 199 -0.80 -1.68 45.11
CA GLU A 199 -1.88 -2.20 45.97
C GLU A 199 -3.25 -1.64 45.56
N LYS A 200 -3.30 -0.34 45.24
CA LYS A 200 -4.49 0.33 44.71
C LYS A 200 -4.29 0.58 43.22
N GLN A 201 -5.07 -0.12 42.40
CA GLN A 201 -5.00 -0.05 40.95
C GLN A 201 -6.04 0.92 40.37
N ALA A 202 -5.65 1.71 39.38
CA ALA A 202 -6.56 2.56 38.63
C ALA A 202 -7.48 1.73 37.73
N LYS A 203 -8.76 2.10 37.70
CA LYS A 203 -9.81 1.44 36.93
C LYS A 203 -10.50 2.49 36.06
N VAL A 204 -10.14 2.53 34.79
CA VAL A 204 -10.57 3.60 33.87
C VAL A 204 -11.02 3.06 32.52
N MET A 205 -11.87 3.85 31.85
CA MET A 205 -11.95 3.84 30.40
C MET A 205 -10.88 4.79 29.86
N VAL A 206 -10.15 4.39 28.82
CA VAL A 206 -9.21 5.23 28.08
C VAL A 206 -9.85 5.70 26.79
N SER A 207 -9.52 6.92 26.33
CA SER A 207 -10.04 7.44 25.07
C SER A 207 -9.01 8.19 24.23
N LEU A 208 -9.18 8.15 22.91
CA LEU A 208 -8.31 8.79 21.91
C LEU A 208 -9.15 9.49 20.84
N LEU A 209 -8.67 10.63 20.33
CA LEU A 209 -9.21 11.29 19.15
C LEU A 209 -8.27 11.06 17.96
N LEU A 210 -8.83 10.66 16.82
CA LEU A 210 -8.12 10.45 15.56
C LEU A 210 -8.70 11.33 14.45
N ARG A 211 -7.87 11.72 13.48
CA ARG A 211 -8.27 12.47 12.27
C ARG A 211 -7.78 11.79 10.99
N PRO A 212 -8.22 10.54 10.69
CA PRO A 212 -7.72 9.81 9.53
C PRO A 212 -8.15 10.45 8.21
N VAL A 213 -7.26 10.42 7.22
CA VAL A 213 -7.46 11.02 5.89
C VAL A 213 -8.55 10.28 5.12
N VAL A 214 -9.42 11.04 4.45
CA VAL A 214 -10.50 10.56 3.58
C VAL A 214 -10.38 11.15 2.18
N CYS A 215 -10.03 12.43 2.07
CA CYS A 215 -9.72 13.09 0.80
C CYS A 215 -8.22 13.40 0.75
N PRO A 216 -7.48 12.91 -0.27
CA PRO A 216 -6.10 13.32 -0.48
C PRO A 216 -6.04 14.82 -0.83
N GLU A 217 -4.87 15.43 -0.60
CA GLU A 217 -4.62 16.80 -1.05
C GLU A 217 -4.36 16.80 -2.56
N VAL A 218 -5.00 17.71 -3.28
CA VAL A 218 -4.65 18.03 -4.66
C VAL A 218 -4.39 19.52 -4.73
N LYS A 219 -3.11 19.89 -4.67
CA LYS A 219 -2.66 21.29 -4.63
C LYS A 219 -3.29 22.10 -5.76
N GLY A 220 -3.92 23.22 -5.41
CA GLY A 220 -4.64 24.10 -6.34
C GLY A 220 -6.06 23.66 -6.70
N VAL A 221 -6.54 22.51 -6.19
CA VAL A 221 -7.88 21.96 -6.48
C VAL A 221 -8.67 21.75 -5.19
N ILE A 222 -8.15 20.97 -4.25
CA ILE A 222 -8.83 20.66 -2.98
C ILE A 222 -7.81 20.37 -1.88
N SER A 223 -8.08 20.89 -0.68
CA SER A 223 -7.30 20.60 0.52
C SER A 223 -7.50 19.15 0.97
N ARG A 224 -6.54 18.63 1.75
CA ARG A 224 -6.70 17.34 2.42
C ARG A 224 -7.90 17.41 3.37
N LYS A 225 -8.73 16.36 3.39
CA LYS A 225 -9.83 16.24 4.37
C LYS A 225 -9.75 14.94 5.15
N SER A 226 -10.13 14.99 6.41
CA SER A 226 -10.23 13.87 7.33
C SER A 226 -11.63 13.78 7.93
N MET A 227 -12.00 12.60 8.41
CA MET A 227 -13.07 12.47 9.39
C MET A 227 -12.48 12.58 10.80
N GLU A 228 -13.32 12.68 11.83
CA GLU A 228 -12.89 12.53 13.22
C GLU A 228 -13.40 11.18 13.78
N ILE A 229 -12.60 10.52 14.60
CA ILE A 229 -12.99 9.26 15.27
C ILE A 229 -12.67 9.35 16.76
N ARG A 230 -13.68 9.04 17.59
CA ARG A 230 -13.52 8.79 19.03
C ARG A 230 -13.35 7.31 19.30
N PHE A 231 -12.21 6.95 19.88
CA PHE A 231 -11.86 5.56 20.17
C PHE A 231 -11.84 5.34 21.68
N PHE A 232 -12.68 4.44 22.17
CA PHE A 232 -12.80 4.07 23.58
C PHE A 232 -12.33 2.63 23.80
N ALA A 233 -11.59 2.42 24.88
CA ALA A 233 -11.27 1.08 25.35
C ALA A 233 -11.22 1.03 26.89
N PRO A 234 -11.49 -0.13 27.49
CA PRO A 234 -11.13 -0.38 28.88
C PRO A 234 -9.62 -0.24 29.11
N GLY A 235 -9.20 0.19 30.31
CA GLY A 235 -7.80 0.44 30.66
C GLY A 235 -6.86 -0.73 30.36
N SER A 236 -7.30 -1.98 30.54
CA SER A 236 -6.48 -3.17 30.26
C SER A 236 -6.12 -3.36 28.79
N LEU A 237 -6.82 -2.67 27.89
CA LEU A 237 -6.68 -2.76 26.43
C LEU A 237 -6.07 -1.47 25.83
N VAL A 238 -5.40 -0.65 26.64
CA VAL A 238 -4.76 0.60 26.18
C VAL A 238 -3.70 0.39 25.10
N SER A 239 -3.14 -0.82 24.98
CA SER A 239 -2.23 -1.19 23.89
C SER A 239 -2.89 -1.10 22.50
N ASN A 240 -4.22 -1.29 22.40
CA ASN A 240 -4.94 -1.08 21.14
C ASN A 240 -4.97 0.40 20.75
N LEU A 241 -4.96 1.31 21.73
CA LEU A 241 -4.89 2.76 21.48
C LEU A 241 -3.47 3.16 21.07
N ASP A 242 -2.41 2.60 21.68
CA ASP A 242 -1.02 2.74 21.17
C ASP A 242 -0.90 2.30 19.71
N PHE A 243 -1.50 1.15 19.39
CA PHE A 243 -1.51 0.61 18.05
C PHE A 243 -2.15 1.55 17.01
N VAL A 244 -3.38 2.03 17.25
CA VAL A 244 -4.05 2.93 16.28
C VAL A 244 -3.47 4.34 16.28
N GLU A 245 -2.97 4.84 17.42
CA GLU A 245 -2.27 6.12 17.52
C GLU A 245 -0.98 6.09 16.68
N THR A 246 -0.23 4.99 16.75
CA THR A 246 1.00 4.81 15.96
C THR A 246 0.71 4.87 14.47
N ILE A 247 -0.39 4.27 14.00
CA ILE A 247 -0.75 4.23 12.57
C ILE A 247 -1.35 5.55 12.09
N PHE A 248 -2.33 6.09 12.81
CA PHE A 248 -3.20 7.19 12.34
C PHE A 248 -2.95 8.54 13.02
N GLY A 249 -2.04 8.60 14.00
CA GLY A 249 -1.69 9.80 14.74
C GLY A 249 -2.55 10.04 15.99
N ASN A 250 -2.25 11.11 16.72
CA ASN A 250 -2.97 11.56 17.91
C ASN A 250 -3.52 12.98 17.63
N ALA A 251 -4.84 13.17 17.68
CA ALA A 251 -5.46 14.46 17.41
C ALA A 251 -5.67 15.34 18.66
N GLY A 252 -5.02 14.99 19.78
CA GLY A 252 -5.01 15.77 21.01
C GLY A 252 -6.23 15.54 21.90
N ASP A 253 -6.47 16.50 22.79
CA ASP A 253 -7.57 16.48 23.74
C ASP A 253 -8.87 16.91 23.06
N HIS A 254 -9.85 16.02 23.00
CA HIS A 254 -11.15 16.22 22.38
C HIS A 254 -12.01 17.29 23.07
N ASN A 255 -11.67 17.70 24.30
CA ASN A 255 -12.39 18.75 25.02
C ASN A 255 -11.99 20.17 24.58
N LEU A 256 -10.88 20.32 23.85
CA LEU A 256 -10.39 21.64 23.44
C LEU A 256 -11.00 22.06 22.10
N ALA A 257 -11.49 23.30 22.01
CA ALA A 257 -12.05 23.87 20.80
C ALA A 257 -11.07 23.82 19.60
N VAL A 258 -9.76 23.95 19.84
CA VAL A 258 -8.74 23.82 18.76
C VAL A 258 -8.77 22.45 18.06
N ASN A 259 -9.27 21.42 18.73
CA ASN A 259 -9.39 20.06 18.21
C ASN A 259 -10.82 19.70 17.77
N ASP A 260 -11.77 20.65 17.85
CA ASP A 260 -13.11 20.44 17.35
C ASP A 260 -13.13 20.52 15.82
N ALA A 261 -13.48 19.40 15.19
CA ALA A 261 -13.58 19.27 13.74
C ALA A 261 -14.53 20.27 13.09
N ALA A 262 -15.60 20.68 13.79
CA ALA A 262 -16.60 21.60 13.23
C ALA A 262 -16.06 23.03 13.09
N LEU A 263 -15.03 23.41 13.86
CA LEU A 263 -14.32 24.68 13.69
C LEU A 263 -13.25 24.61 12.58
N ASP A 264 -12.87 23.42 12.11
CA ASP A 264 -11.94 23.20 11.00
C ASP A 264 -12.69 23.05 9.68
N VAL A 265 -13.13 24.19 9.16
CA VAL A 265 -13.99 24.24 7.95
C VAL A 265 -13.33 23.73 6.68
N GLU A 266 -12.00 23.71 6.65
CA GLU A 266 -11.23 23.35 5.46
C GLU A 266 -10.90 21.85 5.42
N HIS A 267 -10.59 21.21 6.55
CA HIS A 267 -10.03 19.86 6.54
C HIS A 267 -10.95 18.78 7.12
N TRP A 268 -12.20 19.09 7.50
CA TRP A 268 -13.17 18.07 7.91
C TRP A 268 -14.12 17.66 6.77
N THR A 269 -14.49 16.38 6.74
CA THR A 269 -15.49 15.81 5.81
C THR A 269 -16.94 15.98 6.27
N GLY A 270 -17.18 16.45 7.50
CA GLY A 270 -18.51 16.49 8.10
C GLY A 270 -18.97 15.15 8.69
N THR A 271 -18.07 14.18 8.82
CA THR A 271 -18.39 12.85 9.36
C THR A 271 -17.64 12.55 10.66
N THR A 272 -18.32 11.82 11.55
CA THR A 272 -17.85 11.50 12.91
C THR A 272 -17.99 10.01 13.18
N GLY A 273 -16.92 9.39 13.67
CA GLY A 273 -16.86 7.99 14.02
C GLY A 273 -16.72 7.75 15.52
N CYS A 274 -17.25 6.63 16.00
CA CYS A 274 -17.05 6.13 17.35
C CYS A 274 -16.68 4.64 17.29
N ILE A 275 -15.63 4.24 18.01
CA ILE A 275 -15.21 2.83 18.14
C ILE A 275 -15.08 2.49 19.62
N ILE A 276 -15.68 1.40 20.06
CA ILE A 276 -15.63 0.93 21.45
C ILE A 276 -15.15 -0.52 21.49
N LEU A 277 -14.02 -0.78 22.14
CA LEU A 277 -13.56 -2.15 22.42
C LEU A 277 -14.32 -2.72 23.61
N ALA A 278 -14.97 -3.86 23.40
CA ALA A 278 -15.81 -4.51 24.40
C ALA A 278 -15.77 -6.05 24.23
N PRO A 279 -14.61 -6.71 24.44
CA PRO A 279 -14.48 -8.16 24.27
C PRO A 279 -15.42 -8.96 25.16
N GLN A 280 -15.91 -8.40 26.28
CA GLN A 280 -16.88 -9.04 27.16
C GLN A 280 -18.25 -9.31 26.50
N LEU A 281 -18.58 -8.67 25.38
CA LEU A 281 -19.88 -8.82 24.73
C LEU A 281 -20.15 -10.25 24.23
N ILE A 282 -19.11 -11.06 24.01
CA ILE A 282 -19.25 -12.47 23.59
C ILE A 282 -19.90 -13.36 24.67
N THR A 283 -19.99 -12.86 25.91
CA THR A 283 -20.58 -13.59 27.04
C THR A 283 -22.08 -13.34 27.23
N LEU A 284 -22.66 -12.41 26.46
CA LEU A 284 -24.07 -12.05 26.58
C LEU A 284 -24.96 -13.07 25.89
N LYS A 285 -26.11 -13.39 26.49
CA LYS A 285 -27.08 -14.33 25.90
C LYS A 285 -27.94 -13.64 24.85
N LYS A 286 -28.30 -14.36 23.79
CA LYS A 286 -29.21 -13.89 22.72
C LYS A 286 -30.55 -13.38 23.29
N LYS A 287 -31.12 -14.12 24.26
CA LYS A 287 -32.34 -13.73 24.98
C LYS A 287 -32.20 -12.40 25.72
N ASP A 288 -31.12 -12.23 26.48
CA ASP A 288 -30.88 -11.06 27.35
C ASP A 288 -30.59 -9.77 26.57
N VAL A 289 -30.18 -9.90 25.31
CA VAL A 289 -30.03 -8.79 24.37
C VAL A 289 -31.25 -8.61 23.46
N GLY A 290 -32.39 -9.19 23.83
CA GLY A 290 -33.68 -8.92 23.17
C GLY A 290 -33.83 -9.53 21.77
N LEU A 291 -33.09 -10.59 21.43
CA LEU A 291 -33.37 -11.36 20.22
C LEU A 291 -34.65 -12.19 20.40
N PRO A 292 -35.44 -12.42 19.33
CA PRO A 292 -36.66 -13.22 19.42
C PRO A 292 -36.35 -14.70 19.61
N HIS A 293 -37.32 -15.43 20.17
CA HIS A 293 -37.33 -16.89 20.11
C HIS A 293 -37.38 -17.34 18.64
N TYR A 294 -36.84 -18.52 18.33
CA TYR A 294 -36.72 -19.04 16.97
C TYR A 294 -38.07 -19.08 16.24
N ASP A 295 -39.14 -19.45 16.93
CA ASP A 295 -40.48 -19.56 16.36
C ASP A 295 -41.07 -18.20 15.95
N ASP A 296 -40.67 -17.12 16.61
CA ASP A 296 -41.08 -15.74 16.32
C ASP A 296 -40.12 -15.01 15.37
N ALA A 297 -38.99 -15.65 15.04
CA ALA A 297 -37.96 -15.06 14.19
C ALA A 297 -38.31 -15.15 12.70
N SER A 298 -38.02 -14.09 11.95
CA SER A 298 -38.09 -14.09 10.49
C SER A 298 -37.09 -15.08 9.86
N ALA A 299 -37.31 -15.43 8.59
CA ALA A 299 -36.39 -16.30 7.85
C ALA A 299 -34.94 -15.76 7.83
N ARG A 300 -34.77 -14.45 7.67
CA ARG A 300 -33.45 -13.79 7.74
C ARG A 300 -32.81 -13.95 9.12
N GLN A 301 -33.56 -13.67 10.19
CA GLN A 301 -33.06 -13.82 11.56
C GLN A 301 -32.61 -15.26 11.86
N ARG A 302 -33.39 -16.25 11.43
CA ARG A 302 -33.02 -17.67 11.57
C ARG A 302 -31.75 -18.01 10.82
N ARG A 303 -31.63 -17.58 9.56
CA ARG A 303 -30.45 -17.79 8.70
C ARG A 303 -29.18 -17.16 9.29
N GLU A 304 -29.31 -15.99 9.90
CA GLU A 304 -28.18 -15.22 10.43
C GLU A 304 -27.87 -15.55 11.90
N GLY A 305 -28.66 -16.39 12.55
CA GLY A 305 -28.52 -16.71 13.97
C GLY A 305 -28.93 -15.56 14.91
N MET A 306 -29.77 -14.64 14.43
CA MET A 306 -30.33 -13.51 15.18
C MET A 306 -31.65 -13.90 15.88
N CYS A 307 -31.65 -15.08 16.51
CA CYS A 307 -32.72 -15.65 17.32
C CYS A 307 -32.15 -16.75 18.22
N TRP A 308 -32.91 -17.16 19.24
CA TRP A 308 -32.51 -18.24 20.15
C TRP A 308 -33.56 -19.36 20.21
N LYS A 309 -33.11 -20.60 20.40
CA LYS A 309 -33.96 -21.75 20.75
C LYS A 309 -33.85 -22.04 22.23
N GLU A 310 -32.63 -22.07 22.75
CA GLU A 310 -32.33 -22.27 24.16
C GLU A 310 -31.98 -20.94 24.83
N GLU A 311 -32.44 -20.73 26.06
CA GLU A 311 -32.28 -19.44 26.75
C GLU A 311 -30.82 -19.08 27.03
N ASN A 312 -29.92 -20.06 27.09
CA ASN A 312 -28.50 -19.91 27.41
C ASN A 312 -27.61 -19.67 26.17
N GLU A 313 -28.16 -19.63 24.96
CA GLU A 313 -27.39 -19.37 23.75
C GLU A 313 -26.69 -18.01 23.83
N LEU A 314 -25.36 -18.00 23.63
CA LEU A 314 -24.57 -16.78 23.58
C LEU A 314 -24.77 -16.05 22.27
N TYR A 315 -24.74 -14.73 22.31
CA TYR A 315 -24.76 -13.90 21.12
C TYR A 315 -23.55 -14.23 20.24
N ASN A 316 -23.81 -14.41 18.94
CA ASN A 316 -22.82 -14.89 17.97
C ASN A 316 -22.11 -16.19 18.39
N ASP A 317 -22.79 -17.03 19.16
CA ASP A 317 -22.29 -18.32 19.65
C ASP A 317 -20.98 -18.19 20.45
N GLY A 318 -20.76 -17.03 21.09
CA GLY A 318 -19.55 -16.71 21.85
C GLY A 318 -18.35 -16.32 20.98
N GLY A 319 -18.51 -16.22 19.65
CA GLY A 319 -17.46 -15.83 18.73
C GLY A 319 -17.28 -14.31 18.63
N ALA A 320 -16.05 -13.87 18.32
CA ALA A 320 -15.72 -12.48 18.05
C ALA A 320 -16.61 -11.87 16.96
N PHE A 321 -17.04 -10.61 17.15
CA PHE A 321 -17.79 -9.85 16.16
C PHE A 321 -17.51 -8.35 16.27
N LYS A 322 -17.91 -7.61 15.25
CA LYS A 322 -18.13 -6.17 15.30
C LYS A 322 -19.56 -5.85 14.91
N ILE A 323 -20.15 -4.85 15.54
CA ILE A 323 -21.50 -4.36 15.23
C ILE A 323 -21.45 -2.86 14.96
N THR A 324 -22.00 -2.45 13.81
CA THR A 324 -21.99 -1.05 13.36
C THR A 324 -23.40 -0.46 13.32
N CYS A 325 -23.56 0.76 13.82
CA CYS A 325 -24.78 1.56 13.77
C CYS A 325 -24.49 2.86 13.03
N ARG A 326 -25.22 3.13 11.94
CA ARG A 326 -24.97 4.24 11.01
C ARG A 326 -26.18 4.53 10.13
N ASP A 327 -26.27 5.76 9.65
CA ASP A 327 -27.16 6.20 8.57
C ASP A 327 -26.47 7.26 7.70
N ASP A 328 -27.22 8.13 7.02
CA ASP A 328 -26.68 9.17 6.14
C ASP A 328 -26.48 10.54 6.82
N ARG A 329 -26.70 10.65 8.14
CA ARG A 329 -26.38 11.86 8.93
C ARG A 329 -24.88 12.06 9.16
N GLY A 330 -24.03 11.11 8.73
CA GLY A 330 -22.58 11.25 8.84
C GLY A 330 -21.98 10.75 10.14
N VAL A 331 -22.75 10.08 11.01
CA VAL A 331 -22.27 9.50 12.27
C VAL A 331 -22.29 7.96 12.21
N VAL A 332 -21.21 7.33 12.67
CA VAL A 332 -21.11 5.87 12.79
C VAL A 332 -20.57 5.45 14.15
N ILE A 333 -21.14 4.40 14.72
CA ILE A 333 -20.70 3.77 15.97
C ILE A 333 -20.41 2.30 15.74
N THR A 334 -19.24 1.84 16.16
CA THR A 334 -18.86 0.43 16.09
C THR A 334 -18.43 -0.11 17.44
N LEU A 335 -19.01 -1.24 17.85
CA LEU A 335 -18.55 -2.03 18.99
C LEU A 335 -17.74 -3.22 18.47
N ILE A 336 -16.57 -3.47 19.06
CA ILE A 336 -15.70 -4.60 18.70
C ILE A 336 -15.61 -5.56 19.88
N ALA A 337 -16.11 -6.77 19.72
CA ALA A 337 -16.12 -7.83 20.72
C ALA A 337 -14.88 -8.74 20.62
N ASP A 338 -13.70 -8.12 20.54
CA ASP A 338 -12.38 -8.75 20.51
C ASP A 338 -11.29 -7.68 20.72
N ASN A 339 -10.07 -8.06 21.09
CA ASN A 339 -8.95 -7.14 21.26
C ASN A 339 -7.78 -7.35 20.29
N TYR A 340 -7.88 -8.26 19.32
CA TYR A 340 -6.85 -8.38 18.29
C TYR A 340 -6.74 -7.10 17.45
N TYR A 341 -5.54 -6.54 17.37
CA TYR A 341 -5.23 -5.24 16.75
C TYR A 341 -5.73 -5.08 15.32
N GLY A 342 -5.80 -6.18 14.56
CA GLY A 342 -6.31 -6.17 13.19
C GLY A 342 -7.76 -5.69 13.07
N TYR A 343 -8.61 -5.90 14.09
CA TYR A 343 -9.96 -5.36 14.10
C TYR A 343 -9.94 -3.83 14.24
N SER A 344 -9.15 -3.28 15.16
CA SER A 344 -9.01 -1.84 15.37
C SER A 344 -8.55 -1.12 14.10
N LYS A 345 -7.50 -1.62 13.41
CA LYS A 345 -7.03 -1.06 12.13
C LYS A 345 -8.14 -1.07 11.08
N LYS A 346 -8.78 -2.23 10.89
CA LYS A 346 -9.74 -2.42 9.80
C LYS A 346 -11.08 -1.75 10.08
N GLU A 347 -11.40 -1.42 11.33
CA GLU A 347 -12.58 -0.62 11.62
C GLU A 347 -12.39 0.84 11.25
N ILE A 348 -11.20 1.42 11.49
CA ILE A 348 -10.86 2.75 10.99
C ILE A 348 -10.96 2.78 9.45
N LYS A 349 -10.45 1.74 8.75
CA LYS A 349 -10.67 1.58 7.30
C LYS A 349 -12.16 1.61 6.92
N THR A 350 -12.99 0.88 7.67
CA THR A 350 -14.44 0.79 7.40
C THR A 350 -15.11 2.16 7.56
N GLN A 351 -14.73 2.93 8.58
CA GLN A 351 -15.24 4.28 8.82
C GLN A 351 -14.74 5.30 7.79
N ILE A 352 -13.49 5.20 7.32
CA ILE A 352 -12.98 6.00 6.19
C ILE A 352 -13.81 5.71 4.93
N SER A 353 -14.11 4.44 4.64
CA SER A 353 -14.95 4.07 3.50
C SER A 353 -16.38 4.62 3.61
N TYR A 354 -16.96 4.62 4.80
CA TYR A 354 -18.25 5.25 5.06
C TYR A 354 -18.21 6.76 4.79
N SER A 355 -17.18 7.43 5.29
CA SER A 355 -16.96 8.87 5.07
C SER A 355 -16.79 9.21 3.59
N ALA A 356 -15.97 8.44 2.86
CA ALA A 356 -15.75 8.61 1.42
C ALA A 356 -17.06 8.55 0.62
N ASN A 357 -17.89 7.53 0.90
CA ASN A 357 -19.17 7.32 0.23
C ASN A 357 -20.17 8.45 0.50
N LEU A 358 -20.19 9.00 1.71
CA LEU A 358 -21.07 10.14 2.02
C LEU A 358 -20.58 11.45 1.40
N PHE A 359 -19.27 11.68 1.45
CA PHE A 359 -18.62 12.90 0.96
C PHE A 359 -18.70 13.03 -0.57
N GLY A 360 -18.59 11.92 -1.31
CA GLY A 360 -18.46 11.91 -2.77
C GLY A 360 -17.07 12.35 -3.25
N LEU A 361 -16.83 12.35 -4.55
CA LEU A 361 -15.55 12.63 -5.25
C LEU A 361 -14.39 11.67 -4.98
N VAL A 362 -14.40 11.02 -3.82
CA VAL A 362 -13.29 10.23 -3.29
C VAL A 362 -13.69 8.77 -3.12
N GLU A 363 -12.69 7.91 -3.10
CA GLU A 363 -12.85 6.48 -2.84
C GLU A 363 -11.90 6.06 -1.70
N GLU A 364 -12.34 5.10 -0.90
CA GLU A 364 -11.44 4.35 -0.01
C GLU A 364 -11.12 3.03 -0.70
N GLU A 365 -9.84 2.69 -0.81
CA GLU A 365 -9.40 1.52 -1.56
C GLU A 365 -8.54 0.57 -0.72
N HIS A 366 -8.74 -0.72 -0.95
CA HIS A 366 -7.84 -1.76 -0.47
C HIS A 366 -6.78 -2.04 -1.55
N ALA A 367 -5.77 -1.17 -1.60
CA ALA A 367 -4.79 -1.13 -2.67
C ALA A 367 -3.36 -0.97 -2.16
N GLY A 368 -2.41 -1.52 -2.92
CA GLY A 368 -0.97 -1.24 -2.78
C GLY A 368 -0.48 -0.44 -3.97
N GLY A 369 0.69 0.21 -3.86
CA GLY A 369 1.13 1.10 -4.92
C GLY A 369 2.51 1.69 -4.70
N ALA A 370 3.20 1.94 -5.81
CA ALA A 370 4.49 2.61 -5.81
C ALA A 370 4.74 3.33 -7.14
N ILE A 371 5.49 4.44 -7.05
CA ILE A 371 6.08 5.07 -8.23
C ILE A 371 7.42 4.40 -8.49
N ALA A 372 7.54 3.71 -9.62
CA ALA A 372 8.75 3.01 -10.03
C ALA A 372 9.56 3.87 -11.01
N PHE A 373 10.75 4.28 -10.59
CA PHE A 373 11.72 5.00 -11.41
C PHE A 373 12.74 4.02 -11.98
N PRO A 374 12.75 3.79 -13.31
CA PRO A 374 13.65 2.82 -13.91
C PRO A 374 15.11 3.25 -13.69
N ARG A 375 15.95 2.25 -13.38
CA ARG A 375 17.39 2.42 -13.18
C ARG A 375 18.19 1.64 -14.20
N GLY A 376 19.35 2.18 -14.55
CA GLY A 376 20.31 1.59 -15.48
C GLY A 376 21.74 1.66 -14.96
N ASN A 377 22.53 0.64 -15.28
CA ASN A 377 23.95 0.61 -14.97
C ASN A 377 24.76 1.20 -16.13
N MET A 378 25.36 2.37 -15.89
CA MET A 378 26.16 3.12 -16.86
C MET A 378 27.64 2.69 -16.89
N SER A 379 27.99 1.62 -16.15
CA SER A 379 29.37 1.12 -16.02
C SER A 379 30.29 2.13 -15.33
N ASP A 380 31.40 2.52 -15.95
CA ASP A 380 32.48 3.33 -15.37
C ASP A 380 32.49 4.79 -15.83
N SER A 381 31.70 5.14 -16.86
CA SER A 381 31.73 6.48 -17.45
C SER A 381 30.37 6.95 -18.01
N VAL A 382 30.06 8.23 -17.83
CA VAL A 382 28.97 8.94 -18.49
C VAL A 382 29.53 10.21 -19.11
N PHE A 383 29.47 10.32 -20.44
CA PHE A 383 29.92 11.53 -21.15
C PHE A 383 28.74 12.50 -21.35
N GLY A 384 28.78 13.66 -20.69
CA GLY A 384 27.65 14.59 -20.57
C GLY A 384 27.13 15.06 -21.92
N THR A 385 28.03 15.49 -22.81
CA THR A 385 27.66 15.95 -24.16
C THR A 385 26.94 14.87 -24.97
N ASN A 386 27.41 13.62 -24.87
CA ASN A 386 26.78 12.49 -25.57
C ASN A 386 25.46 12.06 -24.92
N PHE A 387 25.35 12.22 -23.60
CA PHE A 387 24.13 11.95 -22.86
C PHE A 387 23.03 12.96 -23.21
N THR A 388 23.36 14.25 -23.23
CA THR A 388 22.45 15.35 -23.56
C THR A 388 21.90 15.25 -25.00
N LYS A 389 22.72 14.82 -25.97
CA LYS A 389 22.29 14.60 -27.37
C LYS A 389 21.19 13.54 -27.56
N LYS A 390 20.86 12.75 -26.53
CA LYS A 390 19.79 11.74 -26.60
C LYS A 390 18.38 12.31 -26.47
N PHE A 391 18.25 13.56 -26.02
CA PHE A 391 16.96 14.18 -25.77
C PHE A 391 16.64 15.16 -26.90
N ASP A 392 15.43 15.06 -27.45
CA ASP A 392 14.99 15.94 -28.55
C ASP A 392 14.79 17.40 -28.08
N GLN A 393 14.51 17.58 -26.79
CA GLN A 393 14.37 18.90 -26.17
C GLN A 393 15.68 19.35 -25.52
N PRO A 394 16.03 20.65 -25.59
CA PRO A 394 17.20 21.17 -24.91
C PRO A 394 16.97 21.21 -23.40
N TYR A 395 17.97 20.73 -22.66
CA TYR A 395 18.07 20.83 -21.20
C TYR A 395 19.40 21.48 -20.84
N SER A 396 19.36 22.53 -20.02
CA SER A 396 20.56 23.30 -19.66
C SER A 396 20.62 23.61 -18.17
N PHE A 397 21.82 23.79 -17.65
CA PHE A 397 22.02 24.20 -16.26
C PHE A 397 21.45 25.60 -15.98
N ASP A 398 21.38 26.47 -16.99
CA ASP A 398 20.72 27.78 -16.85
C ASP A 398 19.22 27.66 -16.60
N GLU A 399 18.56 26.62 -17.12
CA GLU A 399 17.17 26.30 -16.76
C GLU A 399 17.07 25.76 -15.34
N VAL A 400 17.99 24.89 -14.90
CA VAL A 400 18.04 24.38 -13.52
C VAL A 400 18.07 25.54 -12.51
N LYS A 401 18.88 26.57 -12.77
CA LYS A 401 18.94 27.79 -11.93
C LYS A 401 17.58 28.45 -11.76
N LYS A 402 16.79 28.51 -12.83
CA LYS A 402 15.46 29.15 -12.84
C LYS A 402 14.42 28.27 -12.15
N LEU A 403 14.39 26.97 -12.47
CA LEU A 403 13.38 26.03 -12.00
C LEU A 403 13.54 25.68 -10.51
N LEU A 404 14.77 25.68 -10.00
CA LEU A 404 15.03 25.38 -8.59
C LEU A 404 15.22 26.64 -7.74
N ALA A 405 15.60 27.76 -8.35
CA ALA A 405 15.69 29.09 -7.73
C ALA A 405 16.33 29.06 -6.34
N GLU A 406 15.57 29.35 -5.29
CA GLU A 406 16.07 29.45 -3.93
C GLU A 406 16.44 28.11 -3.29
N ARG A 407 16.12 26.97 -3.90
CA ARG A 407 16.40 25.62 -3.38
C ARG A 407 17.89 25.24 -3.47
N ILE A 408 18.66 25.93 -4.30
CA ILE A 408 20.04 25.59 -4.60
C ILE A 408 20.99 26.72 -4.21
N ASP A 409 22.22 26.35 -3.84
CA ASP A 409 23.34 27.25 -3.63
C ASP A 409 24.31 27.17 -4.82
N LEU A 410 24.41 28.26 -5.57
CA LEU A 410 25.20 28.33 -6.80
C LEU A 410 26.68 28.41 -6.47
N GLN A 411 27.46 27.53 -7.08
CA GLN A 411 28.90 27.46 -6.87
C GLN A 411 29.67 28.07 -8.03
N LYS A 412 30.94 28.41 -7.76
CA LYS A 412 31.88 28.83 -8.81
C LYS A 412 32.07 27.67 -9.79
N GLY A 413 31.95 27.94 -11.10
CA GLY A 413 32.11 26.92 -12.14
C GLY A 413 30.82 26.35 -12.72
N ASN A 414 29.65 26.97 -12.48
CA ASN A 414 28.39 26.58 -13.12
C ASN A 414 27.84 25.20 -12.67
N TYR A 415 27.89 24.96 -11.37
CA TYR A 415 27.20 23.84 -10.70
C TYR A 415 26.53 24.36 -9.42
N ALA A 416 25.69 23.54 -8.77
CA ALA A 416 25.04 23.94 -7.53
C ALA A 416 24.92 22.78 -6.54
N ILE A 417 24.73 23.13 -5.27
CA ILE A 417 24.48 22.19 -4.18
C ILE A 417 23.07 22.45 -3.65
N ASP A 418 22.31 21.39 -3.36
CA ASP A 418 20.98 21.54 -2.78
C ASP A 418 21.07 22.07 -1.33
N LYS A 419 20.23 23.05 -0.98
CA LYS A 419 20.24 23.64 0.37
C LYS A 419 19.63 22.73 1.43
N LYS A 420 18.68 21.86 1.06
CA LYS A 420 18.00 20.96 2.00
C LYS A 420 18.79 19.67 2.18
N TYR A 421 19.32 19.11 1.10
CA TYR A 421 20.11 17.88 1.10
C TYR A 421 21.50 18.12 0.48
N PRO A 422 22.52 18.52 1.25
CA PRO A 422 23.83 18.90 0.72
C PRO A 422 24.58 17.81 -0.08
N ASP A 423 24.15 16.56 0.02
CA ASP A 423 24.64 15.43 -0.76
C ASP A 423 24.13 15.42 -2.21
N ILE A 424 23.15 16.25 -2.55
CA ILE A 424 22.63 16.45 -3.91
C ILE A 424 23.41 17.58 -4.58
N VAL A 425 24.03 17.25 -5.72
CA VAL A 425 24.83 18.19 -6.52
C VAL A 425 24.26 18.28 -7.93
N TYR A 426 23.87 19.48 -8.34
CA TYR A 426 23.39 19.75 -9.69
C TYR A 426 24.59 20.09 -10.59
N ILE A 427 24.76 19.32 -11.66
CA ILE A 427 25.89 19.43 -12.59
C ILE A 427 25.44 19.99 -13.94
N PRO A 428 26.32 20.61 -14.73
CA PRO A 428 25.96 21.10 -16.05
C PRO A 428 25.80 19.98 -17.09
N GLU A 429 25.10 20.30 -18.18
CA GLU A 429 24.71 19.39 -19.26
C GLU A 429 25.88 18.74 -20.02
N ASN A 430 27.08 19.30 -19.88
CA ASN A 430 28.31 18.80 -20.50
C ASN A 430 29.24 18.09 -19.51
N ALA A 431 28.78 17.78 -18.29
CA ALA A 431 29.60 17.13 -17.29
C ALA A 431 29.81 15.64 -17.54
N ASP A 432 31.08 15.25 -17.56
CA ASP A 432 31.54 13.87 -17.66
C ASP A 432 31.73 13.29 -16.25
N ILE A 433 31.24 12.08 -16.03
CA ILE A 433 31.34 11.34 -14.76
C ILE A 433 32.21 10.11 -15.02
N GLU A 434 33.35 9.98 -14.36
CA GLU A 434 34.33 8.92 -14.64
C GLU A 434 34.85 8.27 -13.35
N VAL A 435 34.69 6.95 -13.25
CA VAL A 435 35.13 6.15 -12.09
C VAL A 435 36.65 6.02 -12.05
N GLU A 436 37.31 5.76 -13.19
CA GLU A 436 38.78 5.60 -13.27
C GLU A 436 39.52 6.87 -12.82
N LYS A 437 39.00 8.05 -13.19
CA LYS A 437 39.55 9.35 -12.78
C LYS A 437 39.05 9.81 -11.40
N SER A 438 38.05 9.13 -10.83
CA SER A 438 37.36 9.51 -9.60
C SER A 438 36.84 10.96 -9.65
N SER A 439 36.30 11.39 -10.80
CA SER A 439 35.93 12.78 -11.05
C SER A 439 34.59 12.98 -11.75
N VAL A 440 33.99 14.14 -11.52
CA VAL A 440 32.93 14.74 -12.33
C VAL A 440 33.44 16.05 -12.90
N SER A 441 33.67 16.14 -14.21
CA SER A 441 34.41 17.24 -14.84
C SER A 441 33.71 17.84 -16.05
N TRP A 442 33.88 19.14 -16.27
CA TRP A 442 33.31 19.86 -17.41
C TRP A 442 34.10 21.15 -17.70
N SER A 443 33.91 21.71 -18.89
CA SER A 443 34.43 23.04 -19.23
C SER A 443 33.33 24.09 -19.16
N TYR A 444 33.62 25.25 -18.59
CA TYR A 444 32.72 26.41 -18.53
C TYR A 444 33.51 27.71 -18.70
N LYS A 445 33.10 28.58 -19.63
CA LYS A 445 33.81 29.85 -19.97
C LYS A 445 35.31 29.65 -20.22
N ASN A 446 35.66 28.64 -21.01
CA ASN A 446 37.04 28.26 -21.35
C ASN A 446 37.92 27.91 -20.14
N GLN A 447 37.31 27.52 -19.01
CA GLN A 447 37.99 26.99 -17.84
C GLN A 447 37.45 25.61 -17.51
N ASP A 448 38.33 24.69 -17.13
CA ASP A 448 37.96 23.35 -16.72
C ASP A 448 37.67 23.30 -15.22
N TYR A 449 36.58 22.63 -14.87
CA TYR A 449 36.13 22.40 -13.51
C TYR A 449 36.01 20.91 -13.26
N SER A 450 36.26 20.50 -12.01
CA SER A 450 36.16 19.10 -11.61
C SER A 450 35.76 18.98 -10.14
N LEU A 451 34.94 17.98 -9.84
CA LEU A 451 34.56 17.55 -8.50
C LEU A 451 35.06 16.12 -8.28
N LYS A 452 35.44 15.80 -7.04
CA LYS A 452 35.70 14.40 -6.67
C LYS A 452 34.40 13.59 -6.72
N LEU A 453 34.42 12.46 -7.42
CA LEU A 453 33.32 11.51 -7.47
C LEU A 453 33.18 10.81 -6.10
N SER A 454 31.99 10.87 -5.49
CA SER A 454 31.73 10.34 -4.15
C SER A 454 30.51 9.42 -4.15
N PRO A 455 30.57 8.26 -3.45
CA PRO A 455 29.40 7.40 -3.28
C PRO A 455 28.35 7.99 -2.31
N GLY A 456 28.72 8.98 -1.50
CA GLY A 456 27.80 9.69 -0.63
C GLY A 456 27.02 10.81 -1.35
N LYS A 457 27.25 11.03 -2.64
CA LYS A 457 26.62 12.13 -3.40
C LYS A 457 25.74 11.63 -4.53
N VAL A 458 24.73 12.43 -4.85
CA VAL A 458 23.86 12.23 -6.01
C VAL A 458 24.07 13.40 -6.98
N TYR A 459 24.48 13.09 -8.21
CA TYR A 459 24.73 14.09 -9.23
C TYR A 459 23.50 14.20 -10.15
N VAL A 460 22.84 15.35 -10.14
CA VAL A 460 21.60 15.59 -10.88
C VAL A 460 21.92 16.37 -12.16
N HIS A 461 21.63 15.76 -13.30
CA HIS A 461 21.79 16.35 -14.62
C HIS A 461 20.61 17.28 -14.96
N PRO A 462 20.75 18.27 -15.86
CA PRO A 462 19.65 19.17 -16.22
C PRO A 462 18.39 18.50 -16.78
N THR A 463 18.51 17.28 -17.29
CA THR A 463 17.37 16.43 -17.71
C THR A 463 16.60 15.83 -16.53
N GLY A 464 17.06 16.02 -15.29
CA GLY A 464 16.50 15.43 -14.07
C GLY A 464 17.02 14.02 -13.74
N HIS A 465 17.80 13.40 -14.64
CA HIS A 465 18.49 12.13 -14.40
C HIS A 465 19.45 12.23 -13.21
N LYS A 466 19.54 11.16 -12.43
CA LYS A 466 20.36 11.11 -11.19
C LYS A 466 21.43 10.06 -11.32
N PHE A 467 22.68 10.48 -11.20
CA PHE A 467 23.84 9.59 -11.25
C PHE A 467 24.44 9.38 -9.86
N GLN A 468 24.69 8.12 -9.51
CA GLN A 468 25.27 7.72 -8.22
C GLN A 468 26.41 6.73 -8.42
N LEU A 469 27.49 6.90 -7.66
CA LEU A 469 28.57 5.91 -7.58
C LEU A 469 28.17 4.81 -6.57
N VAL A 470 27.92 3.60 -7.06
CA VAL A 470 27.40 2.48 -6.25
C VAL A 470 28.35 1.28 -6.33
N LYS A 471 28.63 0.66 -5.19
CA LYS A 471 29.43 -0.56 -5.12
C LYS A 471 28.60 -1.75 -5.60
N HIS A 472 29.22 -2.67 -6.34
CA HIS A 472 28.59 -3.93 -6.70
C HIS A 472 28.27 -4.75 -5.41
N PRO A 473 27.07 -5.36 -5.26
CA PRO A 473 26.71 -6.08 -4.04
C PRO A 473 27.67 -7.21 -3.64
N THR A 474 28.26 -7.89 -4.62
CA THR A 474 29.14 -9.06 -4.40
C THR A 474 30.57 -8.91 -4.93
N GLN A 475 30.90 -7.82 -5.62
CA GLN A 475 32.23 -7.63 -6.22
C GLN A 475 32.89 -6.37 -5.67
N ALA A 476 34.22 -6.36 -5.62
CA ALA A 476 35.02 -5.18 -5.29
C ALA A 476 35.10 -4.19 -6.47
N LEU A 477 33.94 -3.89 -7.10
CA LEU A 477 33.79 -3.03 -8.26
C LEU A 477 32.84 -1.88 -7.92
N TRP A 478 33.10 -0.70 -8.48
CA TRP A 478 32.20 0.45 -8.42
C TRP A 478 31.63 0.75 -9.81
N ARG A 479 30.40 1.25 -9.84
CA ARG A 479 29.66 1.56 -11.08
C ARG A 479 28.81 2.80 -10.91
N ILE A 480 28.54 3.49 -12.01
CA ILE A 480 27.60 4.61 -12.07
C ILE A 480 26.21 4.04 -12.33
N ILE A 481 25.26 4.34 -11.44
CA ILE A 481 23.85 4.03 -11.64
C ILE A 481 23.12 5.31 -12.02
N ASP A 482 22.36 5.23 -13.11
CA ASP A 482 21.42 6.25 -13.56
C ASP A 482 20.02 5.89 -13.05
N THR A 483 19.33 6.86 -12.45
CA THR A 483 17.91 6.78 -12.12
C THR A 483 17.17 7.82 -12.96
N ALA A 484 16.17 7.35 -13.72
CA ALA A 484 15.39 8.20 -14.61
C ALA A 484 14.65 9.32 -13.84
N PRO A 485 14.40 10.47 -14.51
CA PRO A 485 13.70 11.60 -13.89
C PRO A 485 12.22 11.32 -13.67
N GLU A 486 11.61 10.56 -14.58
CA GLU A 486 10.18 10.28 -14.63
C GLU A 486 9.93 8.82 -14.24
N GLY A 487 8.93 8.59 -13.39
CA GLY A 487 8.53 7.27 -12.91
C GLY A 487 7.14 6.89 -13.40
N VAL A 488 6.77 5.63 -13.18
CA VAL A 488 5.42 5.12 -13.44
C VAL A 488 4.75 4.78 -12.12
N PHE A 489 3.66 5.48 -11.79
CA PHE A 489 2.82 5.12 -10.66
C PHE A 489 2.02 3.86 -10.98
N CYS A 490 2.48 2.74 -10.42
CA CYS A 490 1.83 1.44 -10.44
C CYS A 490 0.86 1.32 -9.26
N HIS A 491 -0.44 1.25 -9.54
CA HIS A 491 -1.52 1.10 -8.56
C HIS A 491 -2.09 -0.33 -8.62
N LYS A 492 -2.21 -1.02 -7.48
CA LYS A 492 -2.61 -2.43 -7.38
C LYS A 492 -3.85 -2.58 -6.46
N PRO A 493 -5.05 -2.28 -6.95
CA PRO A 493 -6.30 -2.34 -6.20
C PRO A 493 -6.90 -3.75 -6.21
N SER A 494 -7.99 -3.95 -5.44
CA SER A 494 -8.90 -5.10 -5.50
C SER A 494 -8.18 -6.46 -5.54
N THR A 495 -7.06 -6.56 -4.83
CA THR A 495 -6.18 -7.73 -4.85
C THR A 495 -6.43 -8.57 -3.60
N VAL A 496 -6.96 -9.77 -3.80
CA VAL A 496 -7.27 -10.73 -2.72
C VAL A 496 -6.03 -11.10 -1.90
N SER A 497 -6.23 -11.64 -0.70
CA SER A 497 -5.13 -12.07 0.16
C SER A 497 -4.23 -13.08 -0.54
N GLY A 498 -2.93 -12.76 -0.63
CA GLY A 498 -1.92 -13.53 -1.35
C GLY A 498 -1.93 -13.35 -2.87
N GLY A 499 -2.64 -12.35 -3.42
CA GLY A 499 -2.47 -11.85 -4.79
C GLY A 499 -1.28 -10.89 -4.96
N GLY A 500 -0.49 -10.68 -3.90
CA GLY A 500 0.74 -9.89 -3.93
C GLY A 500 0.53 -8.38 -4.00
N LYS A 501 -0.41 -7.84 -3.22
CA LYS A 501 -0.71 -6.39 -3.16
C LYS A 501 0.52 -5.56 -2.77
N SER A 502 1.14 -5.87 -1.63
CA SER A 502 2.32 -5.15 -1.12
C SER A 502 3.61 -5.44 -1.92
N GLU A 503 3.62 -6.49 -2.75
CA GLU A 503 4.78 -6.85 -3.59
C GLU A 503 5.09 -5.77 -4.64
N ILE A 504 4.11 -4.92 -4.98
CA ILE A 504 4.28 -3.83 -5.95
C ILE A 504 5.34 -2.82 -5.48
N SER A 505 5.44 -2.56 -4.16
CA SER A 505 6.38 -1.59 -3.57
C SER A 505 7.70 -2.23 -3.10
N LYS A 506 7.74 -3.55 -2.89
CA LYS A 506 8.96 -4.26 -2.46
C LYS A 506 10.08 -4.22 -3.51
N SER A 507 11.32 -4.21 -3.05
CA SER A 507 12.49 -4.19 -3.95
C SER A 507 12.77 -5.56 -4.57
N MET A 508 12.90 -5.60 -5.91
CA MET A 508 13.37 -6.80 -6.61
C MET A 508 14.83 -7.15 -6.27
N GLN A 509 15.60 -6.23 -5.68
CA GLN A 509 17.01 -6.46 -5.35
C GLN A 509 17.23 -7.68 -4.44
N ASN A 510 16.27 -7.98 -3.57
CA ASN A 510 16.33 -9.14 -2.66
C ASN A 510 16.15 -10.47 -3.40
N ALA A 511 15.52 -10.46 -4.58
CA ALA A 511 15.32 -11.64 -5.43
C ALA A 511 16.49 -11.91 -6.39
N ILE A 512 17.45 -10.98 -6.52
CA ILE A 512 18.58 -11.10 -7.45
C ILE A 512 19.72 -11.91 -6.81
N LYS A 513 20.15 -12.96 -7.52
CA LYS A 513 21.37 -13.71 -7.26
C LYS A 513 22.49 -13.27 -8.19
N PHE A 514 23.69 -13.23 -7.65
CA PHE A 514 24.90 -12.89 -8.38
C PHE A 514 25.79 -14.13 -8.47
N GLY A 515 26.27 -14.45 -9.67
CA GLY A 515 27.16 -15.60 -9.90
C GLY A 515 28.12 -15.36 -11.05
N SER A 516 29.22 -16.12 -11.08
CA SER A 516 30.17 -16.09 -12.19
C SER A 516 29.49 -16.48 -13.50
N PHE A 517 29.87 -15.82 -14.59
CA PHE A 517 29.51 -16.27 -15.92
C PHE A 517 30.51 -17.33 -16.40
N TYR A 518 30.00 -18.48 -16.83
CA TYR A 518 30.82 -19.59 -17.29
C TYR A 518 30.79 -19.70 -18.82
N ILE A 519 31.96 -19.89 -19.41
CA ILE A 519 32.18 -20.13 -20.83
C ILE A 519 33.06 -21.36 -20.95
N ASP A 520 32.63 -22.33 -21.75
CA ASP A 520 33.32 -23.63 -21.82
C ASP A 520 34.60 -23.54 -22.65
N ASN A 521 34.49 -22.97 -23.86
CA ASN A 521 35.63 -22.66 -24.72
C ASN A 521 35.55 -21.19 -25.17
N LEU A 522 36.42 -20.34 -24.60
CA LEU A 522 36.44 -18.92 -24.94
C LEU A 522 36.85 -18.69 -26.39
N GLU A 523 37.87 -19.39 -26.90
CA GLU A 523 38.40 -19.18 -28.26
C GLU A 523 37.32 -19.47 -29.32
N GLU A 524 36.64 -20.62 -29.21
CA GLU A 524 35.54 -20.97 -30.13
C GLU A 524 34.38 -19.97 -30.03
N ALA A 525 34.03 -19.54 -28.81
CA ALA A 525 32.98 -18.57 -28.61
C ALA A 525 33.36 -17.20 -29.17
N GLU A 526 34.63 -16.79 -29.07
CA GLU A 526 35.11 -15.52 -29.62
C GLU A 526 35.01 -15.48 -31.15
N ASP A 527 35.31 -16.59 -31.82
CA ASP A 527 35.18 -16.72 -33.27
C ASP A 527 33.73 -16.55 -33.72
N LYS A 528 32.79 -17.23 -33.04
CA LYS A 528 31.34 -17.06 -33.31
C LYS A 528 30.84 -15.65 -32.99
N VAL A 529 31.37 -14.99 -31.95
CA VAL A 529 31.03 -13.59 -31.66
C VAL A 529 31.55 -12.66 -32.75
N ASP A 530 32.72 -12.94 -33.34
CA ASP A 530 33.25 -12.16 -34.45
C ASP A 530 32.34 -12.27 -35.70
N GLU A 531 31.77 -13.45 -35.96
CA GLU A 531 30.74 -13.63 -37.00
C GLU A 531 29.52 -12.74 -36.73
N ILE A 532 29.01 -12.72 -35.49
CA ILE A 532 27.88 -11.87 -35.08
C ILE A 532 28.21 -10.38 -35.28
N ILE A 533 29.42 -9.95 -34.90
CA ILE A 533 29.83 -8.55 -34.99
C ILE A 533 29.86 -8.09 -36.45
N ASN A 534 30.36 -8.95 -37.34
CA ASN A 534 30.58 -8.65 -38.75
C ASN A 534 29.40 -9.06 -39.66
N TYR A 535 28.33 -9.66 -39.12
CA TYR A 535 27.16 -10.09 -39.89
C TYR A 535 26.42 -8.92 -40.57
N ASN A 536 25.98 -9.12 -41.82
CA ASN A 536 25.17 -8.14 -42.54
C ASN A 536 23.68 -8.25 -42.19
N TYR A 537 23.24 -7.44 -41.23
CA TYR A 537 21.86 -7.42 -40.75
C TYR A 537 20.84 -6.77 -41.71
N SER A 538 21.23 -6.33 -42.90
CA SER A 538 20.33 -5.59 -43.82
C SER A 538 19.21 -6.47 -44.39
N ASN A 539 19.47 -7.78 -44.54
CA ASN A 539 18.54 -8.74 -45.14
C ASN A 539 17.68 -9.48 -44.10
N ARG A 540 17.71 -9.05 -42.83
CA ARG A 540 17.09 -9.79 -41.72
C ARG A 540 15.56 -9.87 -41.80
N TRP A 541 14.91 -8.89 -42.42
CA TRP A 541 13.46 -8.74 -42.40
C TRP A 541 12.80 -9.65 -43.42
N GLU A 542 11.66 -10.25 -43.06
CA GLU A 542 10.83 -10.98 -44.02
C GLU A 542 10.25 -10.03 -45.08
N ASN A 543 9.77 -8.86 -44.65
CA ASN A 543 9.24 -7.81 -45.50
C ASN A 543 9.99 -6.49 -45.27
N ILE A 544 10.80 -6.07 -46.24
CA ILE A 544 11.54 -4.80 -46.17
C ILE A 544 10.60 -3.65 -46.52
N ARG A 545 10.41 -2.71 -45.58
CA ARG A 545 9.65 -1.49 -45.86
C ARG A 545 10.42 -0.58 -46.83
N PRO A 546 9.74 0.11 -47.78
CA PRO A 546 10.39 1.00 -48.75
C PRO A 546 11.20 2.14 -48.12
N ASP A 547 10.86 2.53 -46.89
CA ASP A 547 11.47 3.61 -46.10
C ASP A 547 12.47 3.11 -45.05
N ALA A 548 12.84 1.82 -45.07
CA ALA A 548 13.71 1.23 -44.05
C ALA A 548 15.12 1.84 -44.10
N ALA A 549 15.54 2.47 -42.99
CA ALA A 549 16.91 2.94 -42.83
C ALA A 549 17.92 1.77 -42.86
N PRO A 550 19.16 2.00 -43.35
CA PRO A 550 20.23 0.99 -43.34
C PRO A 550 20.43 0.38 -41.96
N SER A 551 20.73 -0.93 -41.90
CA SER A 551 21.01 -1.55 -40.61
C SER A 551 22.33 -1.05 -40.03
N ARG A 552 22.28 -0.54 -38.80
CA ARG A 552 23.48 -0.31 -37.98
C ARG A 552 24.28 -1.61 -37.82
N SER A 553 25.60 -1.53 -37.69
CA SER A 553 26.44 -2.66 -37.28
C SER A 553 26.19 -3.05 -35.82
N PHE A 554 26.63 -4.24 -35.40
CA PHE A 554 26.43 -4.70 -34.03
C PHE A 554 27.08 -3.77 -32.98
N LEU A 555 28.36 -3.45 -33.17
CA LEU A 555 29.12 -2.63 -32.23
C LEU A 555 28.87 -1.12 -32.35
N SER A 556 28.21 -0.65 -33.42
CA SER A 556 27.88 0.78 -33.64
C SER A 556 27.43 1.51 -32.37
N LYS A 557 28.01 2.69 -32.10
CA LYS A 557 27.67 3.56 -30.96
C LYS A 557 26.19 3.96 -30.95
N GLU A 558 25.53 3.94 -32.11
CA GLU A 558 24.11 4.25 -32.26
C GLU A 558 23.20 3.05 -31.96
N ARG A 559 23.73 1.82 -31.92
CA ARG A 559 22.97 0.62 -31.53
C ARG A 559 23.03 0.43 -30.02
N THR A 560 21.89 0.51 -29.35
CA THR A 560 21.78 0.26 -27.90
C THR A 560 21.89 -1.22 -27.56
N LEU A 561 22.20 -1.56 -26.31
CA LEU A 561 22.22 -2.95 -25.85
C LEU A 561 20.84 -3.61 -26.03
N GLY A 562 19.75 -2.92 -25.69
CA GLY A 562 18.39 -3.44 -25.92
C GLY A 562 18.07 -3.68 -27.39
N SER A 563 18.54 -2.81 -28.30
CA SER A 563 18.42 -3.05 -29.73
C SER A 563 19.27 -4.24 -30.19
N ALA A 564 20.42 -4.50 -29.55
CA ALA A 564 21.24 -5.67 -29.83
C ALA A 564 20.59 -6.97 -29.32
N VAL A 565 19.96 -6.94 -28.14
CA VAL A 565 19.16 -8.07 -27.63
C VAL A 565 18.03 -8.39 -28.59
N LYS A 566 17.24 -7.38 -29.00
CA LYS A 566 16.16 -7.57 -29.98
C LYS A 566 16.67 -8.10 -31.33
N LEU A 567 17.85 -7.67 -31.77
CA LEU A 567 18.46 -8.12 -33.01
C LEU A 567 18.83 -9.60 -32.99
N LEU A 568 19.33 -10.09 -31.84
CA LEU A 568 19.76 -11.48 -31.66
C LEU A 568 18.69 -12.38 -31.03
N THR A 569 17.43 -11.93 -30.99
CA THR A 569 16.31 -12.71 -30.49
C THR A 569 15.37 -13.03 -31.66
N PRO A 570 15.01 -14.31 -31.91
CA PRO A 570 14.12 -14.68 -33.01
C PRO A 570 12.80 -13.91 -33.00
N SER A 571 12.25 -13.62 -34.19
CA SER A 571 10.98 -12.90 -34.36
C SER A 571 10.30 -13.31 -35.67
N ASP A 572 8.98 -13.38 -35.62
CA ASP A 572 8.08 -13.50 -36.78
C ASP A 572 8.28 -12.41 -37.85
N GLN A 573 8.87 -11.26 -37.51
CA GLN A 573 9.17 -10.20 -38.48
C GLN A 573 10.45 -10.47 -39.29
N TYR A 574 11.27 -11.43 -38.87
CA TYR A 574 12.51 -11.78 -39.53
C TYR A 574 12.32 -12.90 -40.55
N SER A 575 13.16 -12.88 -41.59
CA SER A 575 13.22 -13.96 -42.57
C SER A 575 13.54 -15.31 -41.91
N ASP A 576 13.03 -16.40 -42.49
CA ASP A 576 13.32 -17.76 -42.02
C ASP A 576 14.81 -18.07 -41.96
N GLU A 577 15.59 -17.55 -42.93
CA GLU A 577 17.04 -17.69 -42.96
C GLU A 577 17.70 -17.02 -41.76
N TYR A 578 17.30 -15.78 -41.45
CA TYR A 578 17.85 -15.06 -40.30
C TYR A 578 17.43 -15.66 -38.97
N ASN A 579 16.16 -16.09 -38.84
CA ASN A 579 15.71 -16.80 -37.64
C ASN A 579 16.48 -18.10 -37.42
N ARG A 580 16.77 -18.86 -38.49
CA ARG A 580 17.60 -20.07 -38.40
C ARG A 580 19.01 -19.75 -37.89
N PHE A 581 19.65 -18.72 -38.47
CA PHE A 581 20.93 -18.21 -37.98
C PHE A 581 20.85 -17.87 -36.48
N LEU A 582 19.81 -17.15 -36.03
CA LEU A 582 19.66 -16.79 -34.62
C LEU A 582 19.47 -17.99 -33.68
N THR A 583 18.77 -19.04 -34.13
CA THR A 583 18.55 -20.27 -33.35
C THR A 583 19.80 -21.14 -33.25
N GLU A 584 20.73 -21.02 -34.21
CA GLU A 584 21.99 -21.76 -34.21
C GLU A 584 23.06 -21.12 -33.30
N ILE A 585 22.90 -19.85 -32.91
CA ILE A 585 23.81 -19.16 -31.98
C ILE A 585 23.66 -19.76 -30.57
N PRO A 586 24.72 -20.35 -29.98
CA PRO A 586 24.68 -20.83 -28.61
C PRO A 586 24.46 -19.70 -27.60
N GLU A 587 23.73 -19.97 -26.51
CA GLU A 587 23.40 -18.98 -25.47
C GLU A 587 24.64 -18.28 -24.90
N HIS A 588 25.70 -19.03 -24.60
CA HIS A 588 26.93 -18.48 -24.04
C HIS A 588 27.65 -17.54 -25.03
N VAL A 589 27.55 -17.80 -26.34
CA VAL A 589 28.07 -16.93 -27.41
C VAL A 589 27.25 -15.65 -27.49
N ARG A 590 25.92 -15.75 -27.50
CA ARG A 590 25.02 -14.59 -27.51
C ARG A 590 25.28 -13.68 -26.30
N THR A 591 25.42 -14.28 -25.13
CA THR A 591 25.77 -13.57 -23.90
C THR A 591 27.14 -12.90 -23.99
N LEU A 592 28.16 -13.60 -24.52
CA LEU A 592 29.48 -13.01 -24.75
C LEU A 592 29.36 -11.80 -25.70
N ALA A 593 28.61 -11.90 -26.80
CA ALA A 593 28.37 -10.79 -27.71
C ALA A 593 27.74 -9.58 -27.00
N PHE A 594 26.80 -9.79 -26.08
CA PHE A 594 26.23 -8.71 -25.26
C PHE A 594 27.23 -8.11 -24.27
N PHE A 595 28.09 -8.93 -23.65
CA PHE A 595 29.19 -8.42 -22.82
C PHE A 595 30.19 -7.60 -23.64
N VAL A 596 30.57 -8.07 -24.83
CA VAL A 596 31.41 -7.31 -25.76
C VAL A 596 30.72 -5.99 -26.11
N LYS A 597 29.46 -6.02 -26.53
CA LYS A 597 28.69 -4.80 -26.86
C LYS A 597 28.70 -3.77 -25.74
N ARG A 598 28.60 -4.24 -24.49
CA ARG A 598 28.58 -3.38 -23.32
C ARG A 598 29.96 -2.85 -22.95
N HIS A 599 30.94 -3.74 -22.79
CA HIS A 599 32.24 -3.44 -22.20
C HIS A 599 33.26 -2.89 -23.20
N TYR A 600 33.02 -3.07 -24.50
CA TYR A 600 33.88 -2.56 -25.55
C TYR A 600 33.64 -1.07 -25.86
N ARG A 601 32.48 -0.52 -25.49
CA ARG A 601 32.09 0.87 -25.79
C ARG A 601 33.17 1.87 -25.35
N GLY A 602 33.64 2.70 -26.28
CA GLY A 602 34.66 3.73 -26.04
C GLY A 602 36.11 3.25 -26.17
N ASN A 603 36.37 1.94 -26.29
CA ASN A 603 37.73 1.42 -26.51
C ASN A 603 38.16 1.46 -27.98
N GLU A 604 37.21 1.61 -28.91
CA GLU A 604 37.47 1.85 -30.34
C GLU A 604 38.41 3.05 -30.57
N GLU A 605 38.30 4.08 -29.72
CA GLU A 605 39.11 5.30 -29.79
C GLU A 605 40.54 5.10 -29.25
N ARG A 606 40.81 3.96 -28.60
CA ARG A 606 42.11 3.59 -28.02
C ARG A 606 42.82 2.49 -28.82
N ASP A 607 42.26 2.08 -29.97
CA ASP A 607 42.77 1.03 -30.86
C ASP A 607 43.01 -0.34 -30.18
N ILE A 608 42.25 -0.62 -29.10
CA ILE A 608 42.30 -1.91 -28.39
C ILE A 608 41.29 -2.86 -29.05
N LYS A 609 41.70 -4.09 -29.34
CA LYS A 609 40.77 -5.13 -29.84
C LYS A 609 39.94 -5.68 -28.69
N TRP A 610 38.66 -5.96 -28.95
CA TRP A 610 37.76 -6.43 -27.90
C TRP A 610 38.23 -7.75 -27.26
N ARG A 611 38.80 -8.68 -28.04
CA ARG A 611 39.32 -9.97 -27.56
C ARG A 611 40.38 -9.83 -26.47
N GLU A 612 41.22 -8.80 -26.54
CA GLU A 612 42.28 -8.56 -25.55
C GLU A 612 41.72 -8.17 -24.17
N LEU A 613 40.45 -7.76 -24.11
CA LEU A 613 39.80 -7.36 -22.86
C LEU A 613 39.16 -8.54 -22.13
N PHE A 614 38.94 -9.68 -22.80
CA PHE A 614 38.31 -10.86 -22.24
C PHE A 614 39.34 -11.99 -22.06
N ASN A 615 39.24 -12.74 -20.96
CA ASN A 615 40.11 -13.89 -20.71
C ASN A 615 39.48 -14.88 -19.72
N VAL A 616 40.15 -16.02 -19.54
CA VAL A 616 39.89 -17.00 -18.49
C VAL A 616 41.18 -17.29 -17.72
N GLU A 617 41.09 -17.79 -16.49
CA GLU A 617 42.28 -18.26 -15.75
C GLU A 617 42.83 -19.56 -16.30
N ILE A 618 44.13 -19.77 -16.17
CA ILE A 618 44.73 -21.09 -16.40
C ILE A 618 44.77 -21.82 -15.05
N VAL A 619 43.87 -22.80 -14.89
CA VAL A 619 43.75 -23.62 -13.67
C VAL A 619 44.41 -24.97 -13.93
N ASN A 620 45.49 -25.26 -13.20
CA ASN A 620 46.26 -26.51 -13.37
C ASN A 620 46.71 -26.76 -14.82
N GLY A 621 47.16 -25.72 -15.52
CA GLY A 621 47.63 -25.81 -16.92
C GLY A 621 46.54 -25.90 -17.99
N ARG A 622 45.27 -25.79 -17.61
CA ARG A 622 44.11 -25.80 -18.53
C ARG A 622 43.34 -24.48 -18.44
N PRO A 623 42.78 -23.96 -19.54
CA PRO A 623 41.82 -22.87 -19.48
C PRO A 623 40.68 -23.23 -18.51
N GLY A 624 40.39 -22.34 -17.57
CA GLY A 624 39.22 -22.41 -16.72
C GLY A 624 38.00 -21.81 -17.43
N ASN A 625 36.85 -21.89 -16.78
CA ASN A 625 35.58 -21.57 -17.44
C ASN A 625 34.99 -20.23 -17.00
N VAL A 626 35.57 -19.52 -16.03
CA VAL A 626 35.03 -18.24 -15.55
C VAL A 626 35.49 -17.10 -16.47
N LEU A 627 34.55 -16.49 -17.18
CA LEU A 627 34.85 -15.35 -18.05
C LEU A 627 35.28 -14.13 -17.23
N ARG A 628 36.33 -13.45 -17.67
CA ARG A 628 36.89 -12.24 -17.04
C ARG A 628 36.91 -11.08 -18.02
N TYR A 629 36.74 -9.87 -17.51
CA TYR A 629 36.97 -8.61 -18.21
C TYR A 629 38.06 -7.81 -17.50
N LYS A 630 39.12 -7.38 -18.21
CA LYS A 630 40.31 -6.72 -17.63
C LYS A 630 40.82 -7.47 -16.37
N HIS A 631 40.91 -8.79 -16.45
CA HIS A 631 41.30 -9.70 -15.36
C HIS A 631 40.37 -9.72 -14.13
N ASN A 632 39.15 -9.21 -14.22
CA ASN A 632 38.15 -9.35 -13.15
C ASN A 632 37.07 -10.33 -13.58
N PRO A 633 36.68 -11.32 -12.76
CA PRO A 633 35.56 -12.20 -13.07
C PRO A 633 34.30 -11.41 -13.42
N ILE A 634 33.62 -11.78 -14.49
CA ILE A 634 32.33 -11.20 -14.83
C ILE A 634 31.26 -11.87 -13.96
N THR A 635 30.54 -11.05 -13.20
CA THR A 635 29.37 -11.49 -12.43
C THR A 635 28.11 -11.21 -13.22
N ALA A 636 27.34 -12.25 -13.49
CA ALA A 636 26.00 -12.17 -14.03
C ALA A 636 24.97 -12.05 -12.90
N SER A 637 23.85 -11.37 -13.21
CA SER A 637 22.70 -11.25 -12.32
C SER A 637 21.60 -12.18 -12.81
N TYR A 638 21.05 -12.97 -11.89
CA TYR A 638 19.96 -13.89 -12.16
C TYR A 638 18.81 -13.60 -11.21
N VAL A 639 17.58 -13.77 -11.66
CA VAL A 639 16.40 -13.74 -10.80
C VAL A 639 15.62 -15.04 -10.95
N ARG A 640 15.03 -15.51 -9.84
CA ARG A 640 14.11 -16.64 -9.86
C ARG A 640 12.78 -16.17 -10.43
N ILE A 641 12.26 -16.87 -11.44
CA ILE A 641 10.90 -16.68 -11.94
C ILE A 641 10.22 -18.06 -12.01
N GLY A 642 9.68 -18.47 -10.86
CA GLY A 642 8.97 -19.73 -10.73
C GLY A 642 9.86 -20.96 -10.48
N PHE A 643 9.18 -22.10 -10.40
CA PHE A 643 9.76 -23.39 -10.06
C PHE A 643 9.37 -24.45 -11.09
N ASN A 644 10.28 -25.40 -11.30
CA ASN A 644 9.97 -26.62 -12.03
C ASN A 644 9.15 -27.59 -11.15
N PRO A 645 8.61 -28.69 -11.72
CA PRO A 645 7.79 -29.64 -10.97
C PRO A 645 8.48 -30.29 -9.76
N GLU A 646 9.82 -30.41 -9.75
CA GLU A 646 10.59 -30.91 -8.60
C GLU A 646 10.93 -29.84 -7.56
N GLY A 647 10.45 -28.60 -7.74
CA GLY A 647 10.71 -27.48 -6.84
C GLY A 647 12.08 -26.80 -7.04
N ARG A 648 12.81 -27.13 -8.12
CA ARG A 648 14.03 -26.42 -8.53
C ARG A 648 13.69 -25.07 -9.15
N TRP A 649 14.56 -24.10 -8.97
CA TRP A 649 14.32 -22.72 -9.39
C TRP A 649 14.55 -22.56 -10.90
N TYR A 650 13.66 -21.84 -11.58
CA TYR A 650 13.96 -21.29 -12.89
C TYR A 650 14.70 -19.96 -12.70
N LEU A 651 16.00 -19.96 -13.02
CA LEU A 651 16.85 -18.79 -12.94
C LEU A 651 17.00 -18.16 -14.32
N HIS A 652 16.66 -16.88 -14.44
CA HIS A 652 16.77 -16.14 -15.70
C HIS A 652 17.80 -15.04 -15.57
N LYS A 653 18.67 -14.94 -16.57
CA LYS A 653 19.72 -13.92 -16.62
C LYS A 653 19.10 -12.55 -16.92
N LEU A 654 19.31 -11.63 -15.99
CA LEU A 654 18.99 -10.22 -16.18
C LEU A 654 20.02 -9.58 -17.11
N ARG A 655 19.57 -8.56 -17.83
CA ARG A 655 20.45 -7.72 -18.61
C ARG A 655 21.55 -7.14 -17.77
N SER A 656 22.74 -7.09 -18.37
CA SER A 656 23.92 -6.61 -17.66
C SER A 656 23.83 -5.11 -17.28
N ASP A 657 23.01 -4.33 -18.00
CA ASP A 657 22.70 -2.94 -17.69
C ASP A 657 21.44 -2.74 -16.83
N PHE A 658 20.73 -3.82 -16.46
CA PHE A 658 19.55 -3.75 -15.60
C PHE A 658 19.94 -3.48 -14.15
N VAL A 659 19.17 -2.60 -13.51
CA VAL A 659 19.15 -2.39 -12.06
C VAL A 659 17.69 -2.27 -11.64
N PRO A 660 17.25 -2.90 -10.54
CA PRO A 660 15.90 -2.71 -10.01
C PRO A 660 15.52 -1.24 -9.90
N SER A 661 14.27 -0.91 -10.18
CA SER A 661 13.77 0.46 -10.10
C SER A 661 13.91 1.00 -8.68
N MET A 662 14.12 2.32 -8.56
CA MET A 662 13.89 2.99 -7.29
C MET A 662 12.37 3.11 -7.12
N LYS A 663 11.84 2.63 -6.00
CA LYS A 663 10.40 2.66 -5.72
C LYS A 663 10.11 3.61 -4.57
N ILE A 664 9.18 4.53 -4.80
CA ILE A 664 8.58 5.35 -3.74
C ILE A 664 7.22 4.73 -3.45
N GLN A 665 7.06 4.12 -2.28
CA GLN A 665 5.78 3.53 -1.89
C GLN A 665 4.75 4.64 -1.66
N THR A 666 3.61 4.53 -2.34
CA THR A 666 2.51 5.50 -2.25
C THR A 666 1.28 4.92 -1.56
N GLU A 667 1.16 3.60 -1.49
CA GLU A 667 0.01 2.86 -0.95
C GLU A 667 0.43 1.50 -0.40
N ASP A 668 -0.40 0.88 0.44
CA ASP A 668 -0.20 -0.51 0.92
C ASP A 668 -1.51 -1.22 1.28
N ASP A 669 -2.36 -0.61 2.11
CA ASP A 669 -3.58 -1.27 2.61
C ASP A 669 -4.80 -0.38 2.80
N ILE A 670 -4.63 0.88 3.21
CA ILE A 670 -5.72 1.87 3.33
C ILE A 670 -5.35 3.10 2.49
N SER A 671 -5.98 3.24 1.33
CA SER A 671 -5.74 4.33 0.39
C SER A 671 -6.96 5.25 0.32
N ALA A 672 -6.73 6.56 0.42
CA ALA A 672 -7.71 7.58 0.08
C ALA A 672 -7.39 8.10 -1.32
N THR A 673 -8.36 8.06 -2.22
CA THR A 673 -8.15 8.42 -3.63
C THR A 673 -9.18 9.43 -4.12
N ILE A 674 -8.82 10.23 -5.13
CA ILE A 674 -9.70 11.22 -5.75
C ILE A 674 -9.52 11.19 -7.26
N THR A 675 -10.64 11.27 -7.99
CA THR A 675 -10.66 11.37 -9.45
C THR A 675 -10.94 12.80 -9.85
N VAL A 676 -9.97 13.41 -10.55
CA VAL A 676 -10.04 14.82 -10.96
C VAL A 676 -9.86 14.95 -12.47
N PRO A 677 -10.46 15.97 -13.11
CA PRO A 677 -10.24 16.25 -14.52
C PRO A 677 -8.78 16.67 -14.74
N ALA A 678 -8.10 16.09 -15.73
CA ALA A 678 -6.70 16.36 -16.02
C ALA A 678 -6.45 17.85 -16.34
N GLY A 679 -7.43 18.51 -16.97
CA GLY A 679 -7.37 19.95 -17.29
C GLY A 679 -7.33 20.89 -16.07
N ARG A 680 -7.63 20.38 -14.86
CA ARG A 680 -7.47 21.15 -13.61
C ARG A 680 -6.06 21.06 -13.03
N LEU A 681 -5.20 20.20 -13.59
CA LEU A 681 -3.84 19.99 -13.13
C LEU A 681 -2.86 20.58 -14.14
N SER A 682 -1.84 21.25 -13.64
CA SER A 682 -0.76 21.77 -14.48
C SER A 682 0.35 20.72 -14.64
N ASN A 683 1.12 20.82 -15.71
CA ASN A 683 2.40 20.10 -15.86
C ASN A 683 2.35 18.57 -15.68
N LEU A 684 1.25 17.93 -16.11
CA LEU A 684 1.16 16.47 -16.19
C LEU A 684 2.13 15.91 -17.24
N ASN A 685 2.45 14.62 -17.11
CA ASN A 685 3.28 13.93 -18.10
C ASN A 685 2.52 13.81 -19.43
N LYS A 686 3.09 14.40 -20.49
CA LYS A 686 2.50 14.45 -21.83
C LYS A 686 2.42 13.09 -22.54
N GLU A 687 3.12 12.07 -22.03
CA GLU A 687 2.97 10.68 -22.52
C GLU A 687 1.60 10.08 -22.22
N TYR A 688 0.84 10.66 -21.28
CA TYR A 688 -0.48 10.19 -20.89
C TYR A 688 -1.54 11.18 -21.36
N SER A 689 -2.55 10.69 -22.07
CA SER A 689 -3.64 11.49 -22.64
C SER A 689 -4.96 11.36 -21.87
N ASN A 690 -4.96 10.73 -20.69
CA ASN A 690 -6.16 10.51 -19.90
C ASN A 690 -6.86 11.84 -19.56
N HIS A 691 -8.18 11.91 -19.79
CA HIS A 691 -8.96 13.12 -19.56
C HIS A 691 -9.29 13.38 -18.08
N SER A 692 -9.34 12.33 -17.27
CA SER A 692 -9.34 12.40 -15.82
C SER A 692 -8.20 11.54 -15.28
N VAL A 693 -7.72 11.88 -14.09
CA VAL A 693 -6.64 11.14 -13.42
C VAL A 693 -6.97 10.92 -11.96
N LYS A 694 -6.42 9.85 -11.39
CA LYS A 694 -6.56 9.50 -9.99
C LYS A 694 -5.33 9.92 -9.20
N LEU A 695 -5.52 10.61 -8.08
CA LEU A 695 -4.46 10.90 -7.11
C LEU A 695 -4.74 10.15 -5.81
N VAL A 696 -3.68 9.81 -5.09
CA VAL A 696 -3.75 8.91 -3.94
C VAL A 696 -2.95 9.44 -2.75
N ALA A 697 -3.46 9.19 -1.55
CA ALA A 697 -2.71 9.28 -0.31
C ALA A 697 -2.86 8.01 0.53
N ASN A 698 -1.74 7.49 1.05
CA ASN A 698 -1.77 6.45 2.08
C ASN A 698 -2.28 7.04 3.41
N CYS A 699 -3.31 6.43 3.98
CA CYS A 699 -3.88 6.86 5.26
C CYS A 699 -2.98 6.51 6.46
N GLU A 700 -1.99 5.63 6.27
CA GLU A 700 -1.22 5.00 7.35
C GLU A 700 0.22 5.54 7.46
N SER A 701 0.63 5.86 8.69
CA SER A 701 2.02 6.24 9.02
C SER A 701 2.89 5.02 9.35
N TYR A 702 2.26 3.89 9.69
CA TYR A 702 2.91 2.61 9.94
C TYR A 702 2.07 1.48 9.34
N LEU A 703 2.73 0.46 8.80
CA LEU A 703 2.12 -0.65 8.07
C LEU A 703 2.13 -1.91 8.95
N PHE A 704 0.98 -2.55 9.11
CA PHE A 704 0.85 -3.75 9.94
C PHE A 704 1.27 -5.02 9.19
N GLN A 705 2.58 -5.18 9.01
CA GLN A 705 3.17 -6.21 8.17
C GLN A 705 3.07 -7.61 8.79
N ARG A 706 2.97 -8.62 7.92
CA ARG A 706 3.10 -10.04 8.26
C ARG A 706 4.32 -10.62 7.53
N PRO A 707 5.50 -10.71 8.19
CA PRO A 707 6.73 -11.13 7.53
C PRO A 707 6.83 -12.66 7.49
N ASP A 708 6.07 -13.29 6.58
CA ASP A 708 5.97 -14.75 6.47
C ASP A 708 7.34 -15.42 6.25
N GLU A 709 8.27 -14.75 5.56
CA GLU A 709 9.59 -15.29 5.20
C GLU A 709 10.68 -14.98 6.23
N ALA A 710 10.45 -14.04 7.15
CA ALA A 710 11.45 -13.65 8.16
C ALA A 710 11.68 -14.73 9.24
N VAL A 711 10.85 -15.77 9.26
CA VAL A 711 11.13 -16.98 10.04
C VAL A 711 12.37 -17.72 9.52
N ILE A 712 12.69 -17.55 8.24
CA ILE A 712 13.89 -18.10 7.60
C ILE A 712 15.02 -17.08 7.74
N ARG A 713 15.98 -17.40 8.62
CA ARG A 713 17.11 -16.52 8.96
C ARG A 713 17.92 -16.11 7.74
N GLY A 714 18.16 -14.80 7.61
CA GLY A 714 18.92 -14.18 6.53
C GLY A 714 18.17 -14.00 5.22
N TYR A 715 16.90 -14.44 5.16
CA TYR A 715 16.11 -14.38 3.93
C TYR A 715 15.48 -12.99 3.73
N ASP A 716 14.55 -12.60 4.60
CA ASP A 716 13.91 -11.27 4.56
C ASP A 716 14.73 -10.24 5.33
N LYS A 717 15.78 -9.72 4.68
CA LYS A 717 16.74 -8.81 5.30
C LYS A 717 16.12 -7.50 5.78
N GLU A 718 15.05 -7.05 5.13
CA GLU A 718 14.38 -5.80 5.47
C GLU A 718 13.54 -6.00 6.74
N ALA A 719 12.69 -7.03 6.78
CA ALA A 719 11.94 -7.36 7.99
C ALA A 719 12.86 -7.71 9.16
N GLU A 720 13.96 -8.44 8.93
CA GLU A 720 14.92 -8.76 9.99
C GLU A 720 15.47 -7.49 10.67
N ARG A 721 15.87 -6.49 9.88
CA ARG A 721 16.36 -5.20 10.39
C ARG A 721 15.27 -4.46 11.15
N GLU A 722 14.07 -4.34 10.56
CA GLU A 722 12.98 -3.54 11.14
C GLU A 722 12.38 -4.16 12.41
N ILE A 723 12.37 -5.49 12.56
CA ILE A 723 11.90 -6.18 13.77
C ILE A 723 12.79 -5.90 14.98
N VAL A 724 14.09 -5.69 14.76
CA VAL A 724 15.06 -5.39 15.82
C VAL A 724 15.34 -3.89 15.98
N ASP A 725 14.70 -3.04 15.17
CA ASP A 725 14.79 -1.58 15.30
C ASP A 725 14.13 -1.11 16.60
N ASN A 726 14.63 0.02 17.13
CA ASN A 726 14.14 0.60 18.37
C ASN A 726 12.71 1.13 18.27
N ASN A 727 11.96 1.02 19.36
CA ASN A 727 10.56 1.44 19.53
C ASN A 727 9.56 0.72 18.61
N THR A 728 9.84 -0.53 18.24
CA THR A 728 8.96 -1.33 17.39
C THR A 728 7.78 -1.90 18.20
N PHE A 729 6.57 -1.78 17.65
CA PHE A 729 5.37 -2.44 18.18
C PHE A 729 5.27 -3.83 17.54
N LEU A 730 5.25 -4.88 18.37
CA LEU A 730 5.23 -6.27 17.94
C LEU A 730 4.04 -7.03 18.54
N THR A 731 3.53 -8.02 17.82
CA THR A 731 2.53 -8.97 18.31
C THR A 731 2.73 -10.34 17.69
N ASN A 732 2.40 -11.38 18.44
CA ASN A 732 2.57 -12.78 18.09
C ASN A 732 4.02 -13.24 17.89
N TYR A 733 4.91 -12.80 18.77
CA TYR A 733 6.27 -13.33 18.93
C TYR A 733 6.46 -13.92 20.33
N GLU A 734 7.45 -14.81 20.48
CA GLU A 734 7.86 -15.32 21.79
C GLU A 734 8.70 -14.26 22.54
N PRO A 735 8.40 -13.98 23.82
CA PRO A 735 9.22 -13.11 24.66
C PRO A 735 10.51 -13.84 25.09
N LEU A 736 11.63 -13.53 24.45
CA LEU A 736 12.93 -14.14 24.73
C LEU A 736 13.68 -13.39 25.83
N THR A 737 14.54 -14.11 26.55
CA THR A 737 15.34 -13.59 27.68
C THR A 737 16.82 -13.59 27.35
N ARG A 738 17.65 -12.89 28.14
CA ARG A 738 19.11 -12.90 28.00
C ARG A 738 19.72 -14.31 27.86
N GLN A 739 19.19 -15.31 28.56
CA GLN A 739 19.62 -16.70 28.43
C GLN A 739 19.38 -17.23 27.01
N ASN A 740 18.22 -16.96 26.42
CA ASN A 740 17.95 -17.33 25.03
C ASN A 740 18.88 -16.61 24.05
N ALA A 741 19.30 -15.38 24.34
CA ALA A 741 20.31 -14.69 23.52
C ALA A 741 21.66 -15.45 23.55
N GLN A 742 22.08 -15.96 24.71
CA GLN A 742 23.28 -16.79 24.84
C GLN A 742 23.13 -18.11 24.08
N GLU A 743 22.00 -18.81 24.25
CA GLU A 743 21.70 -20.07 23.52
C GLU A 743 21.69 -19.87 22.00
N LEU A 744 21.19 -18.73 21.52
CA LEU A 744 21.21 -18.38 20.10
C LEU A 744 22.63 -18.17 19.58
N ILE A 745 23.51 -17.55 20.36
CA ILE A 745 24.93 -17.35 20.02
C ILE A 745 25.69 -18.68 20.05
N ASP A 746 25.46 -19.50 21.08
CA ASP A 746 26.11 -20.82 21.25
C ASP A 746 25.78 -21.76 20.09
N ASN A 747 24.58 -21.61 19.49
CA ASN A 747 24.23 -22.27 18.23
C ASN A 747 24.85 -21.53 17.02
N ALA A 748 26.18 -21.51 16.95
CA ALA A 748 26.95 -20.70 16.01
C ALA A 748 26.52 -20.85 14.53
N ILE A 749 26.24 -22.08 14.06
CA ILE A 749 25.81 -22.34 12.67
C ILE A 749 24.48 -21.64 12.35
N SER A 750 23.58 -21.64 13.33
CA SER A 750 22.27 -21.04 13.26
C SER A 750 22.32 -19.52 13.37
N PHE A 751 23.22 -19.01 14.21
CA PHE A 751 23.48 -17.59 14.44
C PHE A 751 24.05 -16.91 13.19
N GLU A 752 25.02 -17.54 12.52
CA GLU A 752 25.65 -17.01 11.29
C GLU A 752 24.68 -16.81 10.12
N LYS A 753 23.49 -17.44 10.17
CA LYS A 753 22.46 -17.26 9.14
C LYS A 753 21.71 -15.94 9.28
N TYR A 754 21.70 -15.32 10.46
CA TYR A 754 21.04 -14.02 10.65
C TYR A 754 21.80 -12.90 9.94
N THR A 755 21.06 -11.85 9.56
CA THR A 755 21.69 -10.60 9.10
C THR A 755 22.48 -9.93 10.23
N ASP A 756 23.46 -9.10 9.85
CA ASP A 756 24.31 -8.39 10.81
C ASP A 756 23.52 -7.56 11.83
N PRO A 757 22.43 -6.81 11.48
CA PRO A 757 21.63 -6.09 12.46
C PRO A 757 21.04 -7.00 13.56
N VAL A 758 20.57 -8.20 13.19
CA VAL A 758 20.02 -9.15 14.16
C VAL A 758 21.12 -9.77 15.02
N LYS A 759 22.28 -10.10 14.42
CA LYS A 759 23.44 -10.60 15.17
C LYS A 759 23.93 -9.58 16.18
N GLU A 760 24.15 -8.33 15.75
CA GLU A 760 24.55 -7.21 16.62
C GLU A 760 23.54 -7.01 17.75
N PHE A 761 22.24 -7.07 17.45
CA PHE A 761 21.19 -6.94 18.44
C PHE A 761 21.22 -8.07 19.48
N ILE A 762 21.25 -9.34 19.05
CA ILE A 762 21.33 -10.51 19.94
C ILE A 762 22.59 -10.44 20.82
N THR A 763 23.75 -10.12 20.24
CA THR A 763 25.00 -9.93 20.98
C THR A 763 24.89 -8.81 22.00
N SER A 764 24.25 -7.69 21.65
CA SER A 764 24.03 -6.58 22.58
C SER A 764 23.17 -6.98 23.77
N VAL A 765 22.16 -7.83 23.57
CA VAL A 765 21.30 -8.36 24.65
C VAL A 765 22.08 -9.32 25.54
N ALA A 766 22.80 -10.28 24.94
CA ALA A 766 23.61 -11.26 25.68
C ALA A 766 24.67 -10.60 26.58
N ASN A 767 25.28 -9.51 26.08
CA ASN A 767 26.29 -8.73 26.79
C ASN A 767 25.72 -7.69 27.76
N SER A 768 24.40 -7.47 27.78
CA SER A 768 23.79 -6.51 28.70
C SER A 768 23.53 -7.11 30.08
N ASP A 769 23.61 -6.28 31.12
CA ASP A 769 23.18 -6.62 32.48
C ASP A 769 21.66 -6.43 32.69
N SER A 770 20.92 -6.17 31.62
CA SER A 770 19.50 -5.88 31.68
C SER A 770 18.65 -7.15 31.65
N SER A 771 17.57 -7.15 32.43
CA SER A 771 16.54 -8.18 32.43
C SER A 771 15.44 -7.97 31.37
N HIS A 772 15.61 -7.03 30.42
CA HIS A 772 14.61 -6.79 29.37
C HIS A 772 14.37 -8.04 28.53
N TYR A 773 13.11 -8.25 28.14
CA TYR A 773 12.77 -9.20 27.09
C TYR A 773 13.27 -8.69 25.74
N PHE A 774 13.37 -9.58 24.76
CA PHE A 774 13.53 -9.22 23.35
C PHE A 774 12.78 -10.21 22.47
N VAL A 775 12.63 -9.88 21.21
CA VAL A 775 12.14 -10.83 20.19
C VAL A 775 13.13 -10.94 19.05
N THR A 776 13.03 -12.03 18.29
CA THR A 776 13.77 -12.21 17.04
C THR A 776 12.81 -12.58 15.91
N PRO A 777 13.18 -12.31 14.65
CA PRO A 777 12.35 -12.64 13.49
C PRO A 777 11.96 -14.13 13.40
N SER A 778 12.81 -15.04 13.89
CA SER A 778 12.59 -16.49 13.75
C SER A 778 11.78 -17.17 14.87
N HIS A 779 11.39 -16.45 15.93
CA HIS A 779 10.69 -17.04 17.08
C HIS A 779 9.30 -16.43 17.24
N THR A 780 8.38 -16.88 16.39
CA THR A 780 6.97 -16.50 16.44
C THR A 780 6.27 -17.13 17.65
N ARG A 781 5.21 -16.51 18.17
CA ARG A 781 4.45 -16.99 19.33
C ARG A 781 3.97 -18.42 19.13
N ILE A 782 4.04 -19.23 20.18
CA ILE A 782 3.44 -20.57 20.24
C ILE A 782 1.96 -20.45 20.64
N VAL A 783 1.08 -20.99 19.81
CA VAL A 783 -0.37 -21.07 20.03
C VAL A 783 -0.78 -22.52 19.87
N ASP A 784 -1.41 -23.10 20.90
CA ASP A 784 -1.80 -24.52 20.92
C ASP A 784 -0.66 -25.49 20.56
N GLY A 785 0.55 -25.17 21.02
CA GLY A 785 1.76 -25.99 20.80
C GLY A 785 2.44 -25.80 19.44
N VAL A 786 1.93 -24.90 18.59
CA VAL A 786 2.49 -24.65 17.24
C VAL A 786 2.87 -23.17 17.06
N PRO A 787 4.00 -22.85 16.41
CA PRO A 787 4.33 -21.48 16.04
C PRO A 787 3.23 -20.85 15.17
N THR A 788 2.78 -19.66 15.53
CA THR A 788 1.75 -18.95 14.75
C THR A 788 2.25 -18.66 13.34
N ASN A 789 1.32 -18.66 12.37
CA ASN A 789 1.56 -18.18 11.02
C ASN A 789 1.12 -16.72 10.83
N ASN A 790 0.89 -15.98 11.92
CA ASN A 790 0.51 -14.57 11.89
C ASN A 790 1.40 -13.69 12.80
N PRO A 791 2.75 -13.80 12.71
CA PRO A 791 3.63 -12.83 13.36
C PRO A 791 3.41 -11.44 12.75
N ARG A 792 3.42 -10.39 13.57
CA ARG A 792 3.16 -9.03 13.09
C ARG A 792 4.02 -7.99 13.79
N TYR A 793 4.33 -6.93 13.03
CA TYR A 793 4.95 -5.72 13.55
C TYR A 793 4.41 -4.49 12.82
N LEU A 794 4.57 -3.31 13.41
CA LEU A 794 4.30 -2.04 12.74
C LEU A 794 5.57 -1.54 12.05
N GLN A 795 5.68 -1.78 10.75
CA GLN A 795 6.72 -1.21 9.89
C GLN A 795 6.49 0.30 9.75
N ARG A 796 7.55 1.11 9.87
CA ARG A 796 7.45 2.55 9.64
C ARG A 796 7.23 2.82 8.15
N ASN A 797 6.19 3.58 7.79
CA ASN A 797 6.07 4.11 6.44
C ASN A 797 7.04 5.28 6.26
N ILE A 798 8.23 4.99 5.75
CA ILE A 798 9.29 6.00 5.59
C ILE A 798 8.91 7.09 4.58
N PHE A 799 7.98 6.81 3.66
CA PHE A 799 7.52 7.76 2.63
C PHE A 799 6.25 8.52 3.03
N LYS A 800 5.77 8.36 4.27
CA LYS A 800 4.68 9.20 4.81
C LYS A 800 5.07 10.68 4.85
N GLU A 801 6.34 10.93 5.14
CA GLU A 801 6.98 12.23 5.13
C GLU A 801 8.04 12.30 4.02
N GLU A 802 8.49 13.50 3.70
CA GLU A 802 9.53 13.69 2.69
C GLU A 802 10.87 13.05 3.11
N THR A 803 11.37 12.14 2.28
CA THR A 803 12.73 11.59 2.32
C THR A 803 13.60 12.18 1.21
N GLN A 804 14.93 12.03 1.31
CA GLN A 804 15.85 12.41 0.22
C GLN A 804 15.46 11.75 -1.12
N ASP A 805 14.99 10.50 -1.11
CA ASP A 805 14.55 9.79 -2.32
C ASP A 805 13.27 10.40 -2.91
N SER A 806 12.27 10.70 -2.07
CA SER A 806 11.03 11.36 -2.54
C SER A 806 11.27 12.80 -3.00
N TYR A 807 12.20 13.52 -2.35
CA TYR A 807 12.64 14.84 -2.78
C TYR A 807 13.35 14.77 -4.13
N LEU A 808 14.27 13.82 -4.30
CA LEU A 808 14.93 13.58 -5.57
C LEU A 808 13.91 13.22 -6.65
N ALA A 809 12.87 12.44 -6.35
CA ALA A 809 11.79 12.16 -7.29
C ALA A 809 11.10 13.45 -7.78
N ASP A 810 10.68 14.36 -6.88
CA ASP A 810 10.13 15.67 -7.24
C ASP A 810 11.10 16.47 -8.11
N ILE A 811 12.35 16.60 -7.70
CA ILE A 811 13.38 17.34 -8.44
C ILE A 811 13.59 16.75 -9.85
N GLY A 812 13.58 15.42 -10.00
CA GLY A 812 13.72 14.76 -11.29
C GLY A 812 12.61 15.15 -12.25
N VAL A 813 11.37 14.95 -11.81
CA VAL A 813 10.18 15.26 -12.61
C VAL A 813 10.08 16.75 -12.88
N ARG A 814 10.36 17.60 -11.90
CA ARG A 814 10.35 19.07 -12.01
C ARG A 814 11.28 19.55 -13.10
N LEU A 815 12.52 19.06 -13.13
CA LEU A 815 13.48 19.41 -14.17
C LEU A 815 13.07 18.86 -15.54
N PHE A 816 12.64 17.60 -15.59
CA PHE A 816 12.29 16.92 -16.84
C PHE A 816 11.06 17.54 -17.52
N ARG A 817 10.02 17.87 -16.75
CA ARG A 817 8.79 18.51 -17.22
C ARG A 817 8.86 20.05 -17.23
N LYS A 818 9.97 20.64 -16.77
CA LYS A 818 10.22 22.09 -16.67
C LYS A 818 9.18 22.84 -15.79
N ILE A 819 8.87 22.27 -14.63
CA ILE A 819 7.86 22.78 -13.69
C ILE A 819 8.41 23.98 -12.92
N GLN A 820 7.65 25.08 -12.91
CA GLN A 820 8.05 26.32 -12.24
C GLN A 820 8.19 26.15 -10.72
N PRO A 821 9.01 26.97 -10.03
CA PRO A 821 9.29 26.80 -8.59
C PRO A 821 8.04 26.77 -7.70
N GLN A 822 7.03 27.58 -8.04
CA GLN A 822 5.77 27.71 -7.30
C GLN A 822 4.76 26.59 -7.61
N ASP A 823 4.91 25.91 -8.74
CA ASP A 823 3.96 24.89 -9.18
C ASP A 823 4.27 23.52 -8.55
N PRO A 824 3.25 22.75 -8.16
CA PRO A 824 3.43 21.42 -7.60
C PRO A 824 3.79 20.39 -8.67
N VAL A 825 4.52 19.34 -8.26
CA VAL A 825 4.56 18.09 -9.03
C VAL A 825 3.34 17.26 -8.65
N HIS A 826 2.54 16.89 -9.65
CA HIS A 826 1.41 15.96 -9.48
C HIS A 826 1.82 14.53 -9.84
N TRP A 827 1.38 13.58 -9.01
CA TRP A 827 1.67 12.15 -9.13
C TRP A 827 0.37 11.35 -9.39
N PRO A 828 -0.21 11.46 -10.59
CA PRO A 828 -1.38 10.67 -10.94
C PRO A 828 -1.02 9.19 -11.09
N VAL A 829 -2.00 8.30 -10.85
CA VAL A 829 -1.89 6.88 -11.22
C VAL A 829 -1.65 6.77 -12.73
N ASN A 830 -0.69 5.93 -13.12
CA ASN A 830 -0.33 5.71 -14.51
C ASN A 830 -0.73 4.32 -15.03
N ALA A 831 -0.72 3.31 -14.15
CA ALA A 831 -1.03 1.94 -14.51
C ALA A 831 -1.80 1.23 -13.38
N VAL A 832 -2.89 0.53 -13.75
CA VAL A 832 -3.71 -0.24 -12.83
C VAL A 832 -3.42 -1.73 -13.01
N LEU A 833 -2.85 -2.33 -11.98
CA LEU A 833 -2.12 -3.60 -12.04
C LEU A 833 -2.57 -4.58 -10.94
N PRO A 834 -3.86 -4.97 -10.91
CA PRO A 834 -4.39 -5.86 -9.87
C PRO A 834 -3.70 -7.22 -9.85
N GLY A 835 -3.78 -7.90 -8.70
CA GLY A 835 -3.22 -9.23 -8.51
C GLY A 835 -4.28 -10.29 -8.25
N ARG A 836 -4.05 -11.48 -8.79
CA ARG A 836 -4.90 -12.65 -8.54
C ARG A 836 -4.12 -13.72 -7.80
N ARG A 837 -4.78 -14.36 -6.82
CA ARG A 837 -4.22 -15.54 -6.18
C ARG A 837 -4.79 -16.79 -6.82
N ASN A 838 -3.93 -17.48 -7.55
CA ASN A 838 -4.26 -18.71 -8.24
C ASN A 838 -3.83 -19.94 -7.43
N ASN A 839 -4.55 -21.03 -7.60
CA ASN A 839 -4.22 -22.33 -7.02
C ASN A 839 -4.58 -23.47 -7.98
N PRO A 840 -3.80 -24.57 -7.95
CA PRO A 840 -4.22 -25.82 -8.58
C PRO A 840 -5.36 -26.45 -7.79
N ALA A 841 -5.95 -27.51 -8.32
CA ALA A 841 -6.91 -28.32 -7.58
C ALA A 841 -6.24 -29.04 -6.40
N ASP A 842 -6.90 -29.07 -5.25
CA ASP A 842 -6.54 -29.95 -4.12
C ASP A 842 -7.74 -30.83 -3.79
N LYS A 843 -7.68 -32.07 -4.29
CA LYS A 843 -8.76 -33.06 -4.13
C LYS A 843 -8.95 -33.50 -2.67
N VAL A 844 -7.92 -33.45 -1.85
CA VAL A 844 -7.99 -33.84 -0.43
C VAL A 844 -8.73 -32.78 0.37
N SER A 845 -8.40 -31.52 0.12
CA SER A 845 -9.04 -30.37 0.79
C SER A 845 -10.34 -29.90 0.12
N GLY A 846 -10.78 -30.56 -0.96
CA GLY A 846 -11.97 -30.19 -1.73
C GLY A 846 -11.85 -28.84 -2.45
N ILE A 847 -10.63 -28.36 -2.73
CA ILE A 847 -10.38 -27.07 -3.36
C ILE A 847 -10.37 -27.25 -4.88
N ARG A 848 -11.28 -26.56 -5.57
CA ARG A 848 -11.33 -26.48 -7.04
C ARG A 848 -10.22 -25.58 -7.62
N PRO A 849 -9.76 -25.84 -8.85
CA PRO A 849 -8.72 -25.04 -9.49
C PRO A 849 -9.19 -23.60 -9.75
N LEU A 850 -8.23 -22.68 -9.72
CA LEU A 850 -8.38 -21.28 -10.14
C LEU A 850 -7.21 -20.78 -11.01
N ALA A 851 -6.19 -21.61 -11.23
CA ALA A 851 -4.96 -21.27 -11.95
C ALA A 851 -5.11 -21.31 -13.49
N VAL A 852 -6.16 -20.70 -14.02
CA VAL A 852 -6.46 -20.62 -15.47
C VAL A 852 -5.87 -19.38 -16.15
N TYR A 853 -5.37 -18.43 -15.36
CA TYR A 853 -4.67 -17.26 -15.87
C TYR A 853 -3.23 -17.61 -16.24
N ASN A 854 -2.74 -17.03 -17.34
CA ASN A 854 -1.32 -16.96 -17.64
C ASN A 854 -0.63 -15.85 -16.79
N PRO A 855 0.67 -15.53 -16.98
CA PRO A 855 1.36 -14.57 -16.12
C PRO A 855 0.70 -13.19 -16.02
N ILE A 856 0.16 -12.67 -17.13
CA ILE A 856 -0.43 -11.33 -17.22
C ILE A 856 -1.62 -11.37 -18.17
N HIS A 857 -2.78 -10.98 -17.68
CA HIS A 857 -3.98 -10.77 -18.49
C HIS A 857 -4.31 -9.29 -18.61
N TYR A 858 -4.80 -8.87 -19.78
CA TYR A 858 -5.49 -7.60 -19.95
C TYR A 858 -6.99 -7.87 -19.95
N GLN A 859 -7.73 -7.15 -19.11
CA GLN A 859 -9.19 -7.23 -19.07
C GLN A 859 -9.76 -5.87 -19.45
N GLU A 860 -10.68 -5.87 -20.41
CA GLU A 860 -11.52 -4.70 -20.66
C GLU A 860 -12.40 -4.42 -19.43
N LEU A 861 -12.94 -3.20 -19.33
CA LEU A 861 -13.66 -2.77 -18.12
C LEU A 861 -14.79 -3.72 -17.68
N PRO A 862 -15.62 -4.29 -18.58
CA PRO A 862 -16.65 -5.24 -18.19
C PRO A 862 -16.08 -6.46 -17.46
N GLU A 863 -15.14 -7.17 -18.09
CA GLU A 863 -14.53 -8.38 -17.52
C GLU A 863 -13.73 -8.07 -16.24
N LEU A 864 -13.02 -6.95 -16.20
CA LEU A 864 -12.29 -6.49 -15.02
C LEU A 864 -13.23 -6.27 -13.84
N PHE A 865 -14.39 -5.62 -14.07
CA PHE A 865 -15.35 -5.35 -13.01
C PHE A 865 -16.13 -6.59 -12.58
N MET A 866 -16.38 -7.57 -13.46
CA MET A 866 -16.90 -8.87 -13.01
C MET A 866 -15.96 -9.51 -11.98
N ASP A 867 -14.66 -9.36 -12.21
CA ASP A 867 -13.62 -9.89 -11.33
C ASP A 867 -13.52 -9.09 -10.01
N PHE A 868 -13.64 -7.77 -10.07
CA PHE A 868 -13.66 -6.90 -8.88
C PHE A 868 -14.92 -7.09 -8.01
N ILE A 869 -16.08 -7.29 -8.62
CA ILE A 869 -17.33 -7.59 -7.90
C ILE A 869 -17.20 -8.91 -7.14
N ALA A 870 -16.63 -9.94 -7.78
CA ALA A 870 -16.49 -11.25 -7.18
C ALA A 870 -15.33 -11.34 -6.18
N SER A 871 -14.17 -10.76 -6.50
CA SER A 871 -12.94 -10.79 -5.69
C SER A 871 -12.62 -12.21 -5.19
N ILE A 872 -12.34 -13.10 -6.14
CA ILE A 872 -12.32 -14.57 -5.95
C ILE A 872 -10.99 -15.02 -5.31
N THR A 873 -11.07 -15.94 -4.35
CA THR A 873 -9.91 -16.56 -3.69
C THR A 873 -10.10 -18.06 -3.47
N GLY A 874 -9.01 -18.82 -3.57
CA GLY A 874 -8.99 -20.26 -3.25
C GLY A 874 -8.86 -20.59 -1.77
N LYS A 875 -8.56 -19.60 -0.89
CA LYS A 875 -8.55 -19.83 0.58
C LYS A 875 -9.99 -19.74 1.10
N SER A 876 -10.40 -20.74 1.88
CA SER A 876 -11.74 -20.87 2.47
C SER A 876 -12.86 -21.10 1.44
N PRO A 877 -12.81 -22.22 0.68
CA PRO A 877 -13.90 -22.57 -0.24
C PRO A 877 -15.23 -22.62 0.51
N SER A 878 -16.25 -22.02 -0.08
CA SER A 878 -17.64 -22.22 0.34
C SER A 878 -18.05 -23.68 0.09
N THR A 879 -19.11 -24.15 0.74
CA THR A 879 -19.72 -25.46 0.43
C THR A 879 -20.12 -25.60 -1.05
N THR A 880 -20.16 -24.49 -1.79
CA THR A 880 -20.60 -24.37 -3.19
C THR A 880 -19.51 -23.95 -4.19
N GLY A 881 -18.22 -23.89 -3.82
CA GLY A 881 -17.13 -23.46 -4.72
C GLY A 881 -16.16 -22.42 -4.13
N ALA A 882 -15.45 -21.65 -4.97
CA ALA A 882 -14.43 -20.67 -4.55
C ALA A 882 -14.91 -19.66 -3.47
N GLY A 883 -13.97 -19.14 -2.68
CA GLY A 883 -14.23 -18.09 -1.69
C GLY A 883 -14.37 -16.71 -2.34
N LEU A 884 -15.16 -15.83 -1.74
CA LEU A 884 -15.37 -14.44 -2.18
C LEU A 884 -14.92 -13.50 -1.05
N GLU A 885 -14.04 -12.54 -1.34
CA GLU A 885 -13.68 -11.48 -0.40
C GLU A 885 -14.67 -10.28 -0.44
N GLY A 886 -15.69 -10.38 -1.29
CA GLY A 886 -16.69 -9.34 -1.55
C GLY A 886 -16.15 -8.24 -2.46
N ALA A 887 -17.05 -7.39 -2.98
CA ALA A 887 -16.72 -6.34 -3.94
C ALA A 887 -15.46 -5.54 -3.54
N LEU A 888 -14.53 -5.40 -4.47
CA LEU A 888 -13.27 -4.66 -4.32
C LEU A 888 -12.37 -5.17 -3.18
N THR A 889 -12.54 -6.43 -2.74
CA THR A 889 -11.95 -7.02 -1.52
C THR A 889 -12.34 -6.31 -0.21
N LYS A 890 -13.45 -5.57 -0.24
CA LYS A 890 -13.94 -4.75 0.87
C LYS A 890 -15.13 -5.36 1.60
N GLY A 891 -15.53 -6.60 1.32
CA GLY A 891 -16.64 -7.28 2.02
C GLY A 891 -16.55 -7.16 3.57
N PRO A 892 -15.41 -7.45 4.20
CA PRO A 892 -15.23 -7.30 5.65
C PRO A 892 -15.08 -5.85 6.15
N PHE A 893 -15.00 -4.87 5.24
CA PHE A 893 -14.61 -3.47 5.51
C PHE A 893 -15.56 -2.44 4.91
N ASN A 894 -16.75 -2.85 4.46
CA ASN A 894 -17.79 -1.95 3.98
C ASN A 894 -19.07 -2.16 4.81
N MET A 895 -19.52 -1.09 5.47
CA MET A 895 -20.75 -1.06 6.27
C MET A 895 -21.98 -0.56 5.50
N LEU A 896 -21.80 -0.19 4.23
CA LEU A 896 -22.86 0.19 3.31
C LEU A 896 -23.15 -0.93 2.31
N VAL A 897 -24.18 -0.73 1.50
CA VAL A 897 -24.46 -1.59 0.37
C VAL A 897 -23.34 -1.45 -0.67
N PRO A 898 -22.74 -2.56 -1.14
CA PRO A 898 -21.56 -2.50 -2.01
C PRO A 898 -21.79 -1.78 -3.34
N THR A 899 -23.04 -1.65 -3.80
CA THR A 899 -23.41 -0.91 -5.01
C THR A 899 -22.81 0.50 -5.05
N THR A 900 -22.80 1.22 -3.92
CA THR A 900 -22.24 2.58 -3.86
C THR A 900 -20.74 2.60 -4.17
N ASP A 901 -19.97 1.69 -3.56
CA ASP A 901 -18.53 1.54 -3.84
C ASP A 901 -18.28 1.16 -5.30
N LEU A 902 -19.08 0.23 -5.84
CA LEU A 902 -18.96 -0.23 -7.22
C LEU A 902 -19.33 0.84 -8.24
N ASN A 903 -20.37 1.65 -7.97
CA ASN A 903 -20.73 2.80 -8.80
C ASN A 903 -19.57 3.80 -8.87
N ASN A 904 -19.00 4.14 -7.70
CA ASN A 904 -17.90 5.08 -7.58
C ASN A 904 -16.66 4.57 -8.32
N ALA A 905 -16.26 3.31 -8.06
CA ALA A 905 -15.11 2.69 -8.70
C ALA A 905 -15.30 2.55 -10.21
N LEU A 906 -16.44 2.04 -10.69
CA LEU A 906 -16.66 1.86 -12.13
C LEU A 906 -16.65 3.20 -12.88
N LEU A 907 -17.33 4.21 -12.33
CA LEU A 907 -17.32 5.55 -12.92
C LEU A 907 -15.91 6.15 -12.94
N SER A 908 -15.12 5.95 -11.88
CA SER A 908 -13.71 6.37 -11.79
C SER A 908 -12.89 5.80 -12.95
N TYR A 909 -13.03 4.50 -13.23
CA TYR A 909 -12.30 3.83 -14.32
C TYR A 909 -12.79 4.27 -15.70
N ILE A 910 -14.09 4.47 -15.89
CA ILE A 910 -14.64 4.97 -17.17
C ILE A 910 -14.13 6.40 -17.45
N LEU A 911 -14.15 7.29 -16.46
CA LEU A 911 -13.74 8.70 -16.63
C LEU A 911 -12.23 8.85 -16.86
N THR A 912 -11.43 8.00 -16.20
CA THR A 912 -9.97 7.98 -16.33
C THR A 912 -9.50 7.20 -17.56
N GLU A 913 -10.35 6.35 -18.14
CA GLU A 913 -10.01 5.43 -19.23
C GLU A 913 -8.82 4.51 -18.86
N TYR A 914 -8.74 4.13 -17.58
CA TYR A 914 -7.69 3.25 -17.10
C TYR A 914 -7.88 1.80 -17.56
N ASN A 915 -6.77 1.21 -18.00
CA ASN A 915 -6.70 -0.18 -18.45
C ASN A 915 -6.19 -1.08 -17.31
N GLY A 916 -6.88 -2.21 -17.08
CA GLY A 916 -6.51 -3.16 -16.04
C GLY A 916 -5.70 -4.35 -16.56
N PHE A 917 -4.49 -4.53 -16.02
CA PHE A 917 -3.67 -5.72 -16.27
C PHE A 917 -3.51 -6.57 -15.01
N SER A 918 -4.16 -7.73 -14.98
CA SER A 918 -4.14 -8.67 -13.87
C SER A 918 -2.91 -9.56 -13.89
N SER A 919 -2.14 -9.57 -12.80
CA SER A 919 -0.97 -10.44 -12.62
C SER A 919 -1.29 -11.70 -11.81
N ALA A 920 -0.75 -12.84 -12.23
CA ALA A 920 -0.87 -14.10 -11.49
C ALA A 920 0.10 -14.16 -10.30
N ALA A 921 -0.39 -14.66 -9.15
CA ALA A 921 0.40 -15.05 -7.99
C ALA A 921 0.02 -16.47 -7.54
N GLY A 922 0.96 -17.17 -6.91
CA GLY A 922 0.82 -18.55 -6.48
C GLY A 922 1.17 -19.55 -7.60
N TYR A 923 0.24 -19.79 -8.51
CA TYR A 923 0.37 -20.82 -9.57
C TYR A 923 -0.14 -20.35 -10.94
N ILE A 924 0.37 -20.99 -11.98
CA ILE A 924 -0.17 -20.96 -13.35
C ILE A 924 -0.34 -22.40 -13.82
N GLY A 925 -1.56 -22.76 -14.19
CA GLY A 925 -1.95 -24.15 -14.43
C GLY A 925 -1.77 -25.05 -13.20
N THR A 926 -1.60 -26.34 -13.45
CA THR A 926 -1.48 -27.39 -12.43
C THR A 926 -0.02 -27.63 -12.01
N GLU A 927 0.96 -27.27 -12.84
CA GLU A 927 2.36 -27.66 -12.71
C GLU A 927 3.27 -26.53 -12.22
N ASN A 928 2.97 -25.27 -12.56
CA ASN A 928 3.94 -24.18 -12.37
C ASN A 928 3.63 -23.31 -11.14
N ARG A 929 4.46 -23.45 -10.11
CA ARG A 929 4.47 -22.55 -8.94
C ARG A 929 5.30 -21.30 -9.23
N PHE A 930 4.81 -20.15 -8.82
CA PHE A 930 5.48 -18.83 -8.93
C PHE A 930 5.57 -18.04 -7.63
N ASP A 931 4.78 -18.40 -6.61
CA ASP A 931 4.64 -17.63 -5.38
C ASP A 931 4.37 -16.13 -5.71
N HIS A 932 5.31 -15.22 -5.41
CA HIS A 932 5.22 -13.80 -5.73
C HIS A 932 6.20 -13.30 -6.80
N ASP A 933 6.91 -14.20 -7.49
CA ASP A 933 7.97 -13.84 -8.44
C ASP A 933 7.47 -12.93 -9.58
N ILE A 934 6.28 -13.22 -10.12
CA ILE A 934 5.64 -12.37 -11.14
C ILE A 934 5.22 -11.03 -10.53
N SER A 935 4.66 -11.03 -9.31
CA SER A 935 4.16 -9.81 -8.66
C SER A 935 5.25 -8.76 -8.45
N ILE A 936 6.47 -9.18 -8.08
CA ILE A 936 7.63 -8.29 -7.91
C ILE A 936 8.13 -7.75 -9.26
N LEU A 937 7.98 -8.53 -10.35
CA LEU A 937 8.42 -8.18 -11.70
C LEU A 937 7.55 -7.12 -12.39
N ILE A 938 6.25 -7.11 -12.11
CA ILE A 938 5.27 -6.18 -12.73
C ILE A 938 5.75 -4.72 -12.77
N PRO A 939 6.10 -4.04 -11.66
CA PRO A 939 6.51 -2.64 -11.71
C PRO A 939 7.79 -2.42 -12.52
N GLU A 940 8.67 -3.43 -12.61
CA GLU A 940 9.90 -3.33 -13.41
C GLU A 940 9.64 -3.40 -14.92
N ILE A 941 8.61 -4.15 -15.33
CA ILE A 941 8.11 -4.18 -16.72
C ILE A 941 7.54 -2.80 -17.05
N TRP A 942 6.52 -2.34 -16.29
CA TRP A 942 5.79 -1.12 -16.60
C TRP A 942 6.65 0.14 -16.58
N ALA A 943 7.58 0.25 -15.63
CA ALA A 943 8.54 1.37 -15.57
C ALA A 943 9.43 1.48 -16.81
N ARG A 944 9.55 0.41 -17.61
CA ARG A 944 10.42 0.34 -18.80
C ARG A 944 9.65 0.22 -20.11
N LEU A 945 8.32 0.18 -20.11
CA LEU A 945 7.54 0.19 -21.35
C LEU A 945 7.65 1.55 -22.05
N VAL A 946 7.71 1.54 -23.38
CA VAL A 946 7.46 2.75 -24.17
C VAL A 946 5.97 3.04 -24.24
N PRO A 947 5.54 4.27 -24.54
CA PRO A 947 4.12 4.63 -24.60
C PRO A 947 3.27 3.65 -25.42
N GLU A 948 3.73 3.23 -26.60
CA GLU A 948 3.01 2.27 -27.46
C GLU A 948 2.81 0.89 -26.81
N ASP A 949 3.77 0.41 -26.03
CA ASP A 949 3.69 -0.89 -25.37
C ASP A 949 2.89 -0.82 -24.04
N ARG A 950 2.36 0.36 -23.68
CA ARG A 950 1.41 0.55 -22.55
C ARG A 950 -0.05 0.55 -23.00
N ASP A 951 -0.31 0.83 -24.28
CA ASP A 951 -1.66 0.87 -24.85
C ASP A 951 -2.12 -0.54 -25.25
N PRO A 952 -3.17 -1.10 -24.63
CA PRO A 952 -3.66 -2.43 -24.99
C PRO A 952 -4.11 -2.54 -26.45
N LYS A 953 -4.64 -1.46 -27.06
CA LYS A 953 -5.02 -1.49 -28.49
C LYS A 953 -3.81 -1.77 -29.37
N LYS A 954 -2.69 -1.10 -29.08
CA LYS A 954 -1.41 -1.32 -29.77
C LYS A 954 -0.83 -2.69 -29.46
N LEU A 955 -0.93 -3.18 -28.23
CA LEU A 955 -0.48 -4.53 -27.90
C LEU A 955 -1.29 -5.61 -28.63
N ILE A 956 -2.60 -5.43 -28.82
CA ILE A 956 -3.45 -6.32 -29.64
C ILE A 956 -3.03 -6.25 -31.11
N GLU A 957 -2.89 -5.05 -31.69
CA GLU A 957 -2.45 -4.85 -33.08
C GLU A 957 -1.09 -5.52 -33.38
N ASN A 958 -0.18 -5.52 -32.41
CA ASN A 958 1.16 -6.11 -32.52
C ASN A 958 1.21 -7.62 -32.15
N GLY A 959 0.07 -8.26 -31.88
CA GLY A 959 0.00 -9.68 -31.50
C GLY A 959 0.60 -9.99 -30.13
N CYS A 960 0.79 -9.00 -29.26
CA CYS A 960 1.27 -9.18 -27.89
C CYS A 960 0.17 -9.67 -26.94
N LEU A 961 -1.09 -9.44 -27.30
CA LEU A 961 -2.26 -9.88 -26.55
C LEU A 961 -3.13 -10.78 -27.43
N GLU A 962 -3.47 -11.97 -26.91
CA GLU A 962 -4.38 -12.93 -27.53
C GLU A 962 -5.71 -12.90 -26.78
N LYS A 963 -6.82 -12.72 -27.51
CA LYS A 963 -8.16 -12.75 -26.92
C LYS A 963 -8.57 -14.17 -26.60
N LEU A 964 -9.15 -14.39 -25.42
CA LEU A 964 -9.78 -15.66 -25.08
C LEU A 964 -11.25 -15.62 -25.54
N GLU A 965 -11.69 -16.69 -26.20
CA GLU A 965 -13.04 -16.81 -26.74
C GLU A 965 -13.78 -17.96 -26.06
N ASP A 966 -15.10 -17.83 -25.94
CA ASP A 966 -15.93 -18.93 -25.45
C ASP A 966 -15.81 -20.15 -26.39
N PHE A 967 -15.81 -21.35 -25.82
CA PHE A 967 -15.72 -22.60 -26.58
C PHE A 967 -16.62 -23.69 -26.01
N GLU A 968 -16.81 -24.77 -26.76
CA GLU A 968 -17.56 -25.94 -26.32
C GLU A 968 -16.62 -27.04 -25.84
N TYR A 969 -16.91 -27.64 -24.68
CA TYR A 969 -16.20 -28.79 -24.16
C TYR A 969 -17.20 -29.80 -23.58
N ASN A 970 -17.17 -31.04 -24.05
CA ASN A 970 -18.09 -32.11 -23.64
C ASN A 970 -19.58 -31.69 -23.68
N GLY A 971 -20.02 -30.99 -24.74
CA GLY A 971 -21.40 -30.55 -24.92
C GLY A 971 -21.82 -29.33 -24.08
N LYS A 972 -20.88 -28.70 -23.36
CA LYS A 972 -21.15 -27.53 -22.51
C LYS A 972 -20.34 -26.33 -22.99
N LYS A 973 -21.00 -25.16 -23.00
CA LYS A 973 -20.35 -23.88 -23.26
C LYS A 973 -19.46 -23.49 -22.08
N VAL A 974 -18.21 -23.14 -22.36
CA VAL A 974 -17.22 -22.63 -21.41
C VAL A 974 -17.02 -21.14 -21.66
N LEU A 975 -17.25 -20.32 -20.64
CA LEU A 975 -17.24 -18.86 -20.75
C LEU A 975 -15.84 -18.26 -20.60
N ALA A 976 -14.89 -18.72 -21.42
CA ALA A 976 -13.48 -18.32 -21.31
C ALA A 976 -13.24 -16.84 -21.68
N SER A 977 -14.14 -16.22 -22.45
CA SER A 977 -14.05 -14.80 -22.79
C SER A 977 -14.04 -13.86 -21.57
N ARG A 978 -14.57 -14.31 -20.43
CA ARG A 978 -14.54 -13.55 -19.16
C ARG A 978 -13.13 -13.34 -18.60
N LEU A 979 -12.14 -14.08 -19.09
CA LEU A 979 -10.73 -13.92 -18.72
C LEU A 979 -10.03 -12.80 -19.52
N GLY A 980 -10.71 -12.21 -20.51
CA GLY A 980 -10.20 -11.14 -21.36
C GLY A 980 -9.12 -11.61 -22.33
N TYR A 981 -7.98 -10.92 -22.31
CA TYR A 981 -6.82 -11.18 -23.15
C TYR A 981 -5.66 -11.67 -22.29
N ARG A 982 -4.77 -12.44 -22.90
CA ARG A 982 -3.56 -12.95 -22.24
C ARG A 982 -2.31 -12.56 -23.02
N ILE A 983 -1.16 -12.41 -22.34
CA ILE A 983 0.10 -12.11 -23.03
C ILE A 983 0.59 -13.29 -23.89
N THR A 984 1.30 -12.97 -24.98
CA THR A 984 1.88 -13.93 -25.92
C THR A 984 3.43 -13.91 -25.86
N PRO A 985 4.14 -14.79 -26.59
CA PRO A 985 5.60 -14.67 -26.74
C PRO A 985 6.04 -13.31 -27.29
N ASN A 986 5.24 -12.67 -28.15
CA ASN A 986 5.53 -11.35 -28.70
C ASN A 986 5.52 -10.25 -27.61
N PHE A 987 4.70 -10.40 -26.56
CA PHE A 987 4.78 -9.52 -25.39
C PHE A 987 6.13 -9.67 -24.69
N ALA A 988 6.58 -10.90 -24.43
CA ALA A 988 7.88 -11.12 -23.79
C ALA A 988 9.01 -10.51 -24.64
N PHE A 989 9.02 -10.77 -25.95
CA PHE A 989 9.99 -10.22 -26.88
C PHE A 989 10.05 -8.69 -26.88
N ARG A 990 8.90 -7.99 -26.85
CA ARG A 990 8.85 -6.52 -26.91
C ARG A 990 9.03 -5.86 -25.56
N CYS A 991 8.32 -6.33 -24.55
CA CYS A 991 8.14 -5.69 -23.25
C CYS A 991 9.19 -6.14 -22.22
N MET A 992 9.73 -7.35 -22.34
CA MET A 992 10.65 -7.93 -21.35
C MET A 992 12.13 -7.91 -21.80
N ASN A 993 12.43 -7.55 -23.06
CA ASN A 993 13.81 -7.41 -23.58
C ASN A 993 14.62 -6.28 -22.91
N ARG A 994 13.98 -5.45 -22.07
CA ARG A 994 14.62 -4.41 -21.24
C ARG A 994 15.06 -4.92 -19.88
N LEU A 995 14.64 -6.13 -19.52
CA LEU A 995 14.91 -6.75 -18.22
C LEU A 995 15.81 -7.98 -18.39
N PHE A 996 15.53 -8.83 -19.37
CA PHE A 996 16.20 -10.12 -19.58
C PHE A 996 17.01 -10.13 -20.87
N ASP A 997 18.13 -10.88 -20.85
CA ASP A 997 18.89 -11.15 -22.08
C ASP A 997 18.14 -12.13 -22.99
N GLU A 998 17.36 -13.04 -22.41
CA GLU A 998 16.56 -14.04 -23.12
C GLU A 998 15.08 -13.93 -22.71
N PRO A 999 14.37 -12.89 -23.18
CA PRO A 999 12.99 -12.63 -22.73
C PRO A 999 12.02 -13.78 -23.05
N LEU A 1000 12.23 -14.49 -24.17
CA LEU A 1000 11.38 -15.61 -24.59
C LEU A 1000 11.56 -16.86 -23.71
N ALA A 1001 12.67 -16.98 -22.98
CA ALA A 1001 12.93 -18.11 -22.09
C ALA A 1001 12.24 -17.97 -20.73
N VAL A 1002 11.74 -16.77 -20.38
CA VAL A 1002 11.15 -16.49 -19.06
C VAL A 1002 9.82 -17.22 -18.86
N PHE A 1003 8.98 -17.25 -19.90
CA PHE A 1003 7.71 -17.97 -19.88
C PHE A 1003 7.66 -18.96 -21.03
N ASN A 1004 7.66 -20.24 -20.72
CA ASN A 1004 7.52 -21.29 -21.73
C ASN A 1004 6.07 -21.39 -22.24
N GLU A 1005 5.85 -22.17 -23.30
CA GLU A 1005 4.52 -22.29 -23.90
C GLU A 1005 3.45 -22.79 -22.91
N ARG A 1006 3.78 -23.76 -22.05
CA ARG A 1006 2.82 -24.30 -21.06
C ARG A 1006 2.46 -23.28 -19.98
N MET A 1007 3.33 -22.32 -19.67
CA MET A 1007 3.05 -21.19 -18.77
C MET A 1007 2.18 -20.14 -19.47
N LEU A 1008 2.41 -19.86 -20.76
CA LEU A 1008 1.61 -18.91 -21.53
C LEU A 1008 0.22 -19.46 -21.89
N LYS A 1009 0.13 -20.78 -22.04
CA LYS A 1009 -1.07 -21.56 -22.39
C LYS A 1009 -1.36 -22.62 -21.32
N PRO A 1010 -1.88 -22.23 -20.13
CA PRO A 1010 -2.13 -23.14 -19.02
C PRO A 1010 -3.08 -24.30 -19.35
N GLU A 1011 -3.92 -24.18 -20.38
CA GLU A 1011 -4.76 -25.26 -20.91
C GLU A 1011 -3.95 -26.50 -21.36
N LEU A 1012 -2.69 -26.32 -21.75
CA LEU A 1012 -1.80 -27.42 -22.14
C LEU A 1012 -1.36 -28.28 -20.95
N GLN A 1013 -1.54 -27.80 -19.72
CA GLN A 1013 -1.22 -28.53 -18.49
C GLN A 1013 -2.33 -29.49 -18.06
N GLY A 1014 -3.56 -29.27 -18.53
CA GLY A 1014 -4.72 -30.09 -18.21
C GLY A 1014 -6.02 -29.37 -18.62
N MET A 1015 -6.67 -29.85 -19.68
CA MET A 1015 -7.87 -29.22 -20.22
C MET A 1015 -9.07 -29.34 -19.25
N ASP A 1016 -9.18 -30.47 -18.53
CA ASP A 1016 -10.26 -30.67 -17.55
C ASP A 1016 -10.14 -29.69 -16.38
N GLU A 1017 -8.95 -29.51 -15.80
CA GLU A 1017 -8.71 -28.54 -14.74
C GLU A 1017 -8.86 -27.09 -15.23
N TYR A 1018 -8.48 -26.81 -16.48
CA TYR A 1018 -8.66 -25.51 -17.10
C TYR A 1018 -10.14 -25.14 -17.25
N VAL A 1019 -10.95 -26.07 -17.77
CA VAL A 1019 -12.40 -25.90 -17.91
C VAL A 1019 -13.08 -25.80 -16.55
N ASP A 1020 -12.74 -26.66 -15.57
CA ASP A 1020 -13.30 -26.57 -14.22
C ASP A 1020 -12.94 -25.24 -13.54
N GLY A 1021 -11.72 -24.74 -13.76
CA GLY A 1021 -11.29 -23.45 -13.22
C GLY A 1021 -12.06 -22.26 -13.78
N ILE A 1022 -12.34 -22.24 -15.10
CA ILE A 1022 -13.18 -21.22 -15.73
C ILE A 1022 -14.62 -21.30 -15.19
N ASN A 1023 -15.18 -22.50 -15.12
CA ASN A 1023 -16.52 -22.71 -14.58
C ASN A 1023 -16.61 -22.24 -13.12
N ASN A 1024 -15.64 -22.62 -12.27
CA ASN A 1024 -15.55 -22.17 -10.88
C ASN A 1024 -15.49 -20.63 -10.76
N ILE A 1025 -14.77 -19.93 -11.65
CA ILE A 1025 -14.77 -18.47 -11.71
C ILE A 1025 -16.15 -17.92 -12.07
N THR A 1026 -16.77 -18.45 -13.13
CA THR A 1026 -18.07 -17.93 -13.61
C THR A 1026 -19.22 -18.21 -12.63
N GLU A 1027 -19.21 -19.38 -11.98
CA GLU A 1027 -20.13 -19.73 -10.89
C GLU A 1027 -19.90 -18.82 -9.66
N ALA A 1028 -18.65 -18.48 -9.34
CA ALA A 1028 -18.33 -17.54 -8.28
C ALA A 1028 -18.82 -16.12 -8.61
N MET A 1029 -18.66 -15.66 -9.86
CA MET A 1029 -19.24 -14.41 -10.35
C MET A 1029 -20.77 -14.40 -10.22
N GLN A 1030 -21.43 -15.49 -10.62
CA GLN A 1030 -22.88 -15.60 -10.49
C GLN A 1030 -23.32 -15.51 -9.02
N ARG A 1031 -22.66 -16.26 -8.13
CA ARG A 1031 -22.95 -16.21 -6.67
C ARG A 1031 -22.68 -14.85 -6.06
N ALA A 1032 -21.71 -14.09 -6.58
CA ALA A 1032 -21.44 -12.73 -6.13
C ALA A 1032 -22.51 -11.73 -6.59
N ALA A 1033 -23.11 -11.92 -7.77
CA ALA A 1033 -24.09 -11.00 -8.35
C ALA A 1033 -25.53 -11.21 -7.87
N LEU A 1034 -25.94 -12.45 -7.58
CA LEU A 1034 -27.32 -12.77 -7.14
C LEU A 1034 -27.81 -11.98 -5.91
N PRO A 1035 -27.00 -11.75 -4.86
CA PRO A 1035 -27.44 -10.99 -3.68
C PRO A 1035 -27.94 -9.57 -3.99
N TYR A 1036 -27.43 -8.91 -5.02
CA TYR A 1036 -27.86 -7.55 -5.40
C TYR A 1036 -29.31 -7.52 -5.90
N PHE A 1037 -29.80 -8.64 -6.43
CA PHE A 1037 -31.20 -8.81 -6.83
C PHE A 1037 -32.07 -9.19 -5.63
N GLU A 1038 -31.56 -10.05 -4.72
CA GLU A 1038 -32.31 -10.47 -3.53
C GLU A 1038 -32.59 -9.30 -2.57
N ASP A 1039 -31.66 -8.35 -2.42
CA ASP A 1039 -31.87 -7.17 -1.57
C ASP A 1039 -32.38 -5.91 -2.29
N GLY A 1040 -32.54 -5.97 -3.62
CA GLY A 1040 -33.00 -4.87 -4.47
C GLY A 1040 -31.94 -3.81 -4.76
N SER A 1041 -30.70 -3.96 -4.28
CA SER A 1041 -29.65 -2.96 -4.46
C SER A 1041 -29.15 -2.79 -5.89
N VAL A 1042 -29.51 -3.71 -6.80
CA VAL A 1042 -29.30 -3.58 -8.25
C VAL A 1042 -29.98 -2.34 -8.84
N ASP A 1043 -31.05 -1.83 -8.23
CA ASP A 1043 -31.77 -0.66 -8.74
C ASP A 1043 -31.04 0.66 -8.49
N ALA A 1044 -30.11 0.69 -7.54
CA ALA A 1044 -29.19 1.81 -7.32
C ALA A 1044 -27.91 1.73 -8.17
N ALA A 1045 -27.72 0.65 -8.94
CA ALA A 1045 -26.55 0.51 -9.79
C ALA A 1045 -26.62 1.48 -10.98
N ILE A 1046 -25.51 2.16 -11.28
CA ILE A 1046 -25.39 2.95 -12.52
C ILE A 1046 -25.59 2.02 -13.73
N PRO A 1047 -26.08 2.52 -14.88
CA PRO A 1047 -26.42 1.68 -16.02
C PRO A 1047 -25.38 0.62 -16.41
N PRO A 1048 -24.07 0.94 -16.57
CA PRO A 1048 -23.08 -0.09 -16.90
C PRO A 1048 -22.91 -1.16 -15.81
N LEU A 1049 -23.01 -0.80 -14.51
CA LEU A 1049 -22.96 -1.76 -13.42
C LEU A 1049 -24.20 -2.67 -13.40
N LYS A 1050 -25.38 -2.10 -13.65
CA LYS A 1050 -26.64 -2.86 -13.73
C LYS A 1050 -26.53 -3.95 -14.80
N VAL A 1051 -26.03 -3.60 -15.98
CA VAL A 1051 -25.77 -4.55 -17.07
C VAL A 1051 -24.83 -5.66 -16.61
N LEU A 1052 -23.70 -5.34 -15.96
CA LEU A 1052 -22.77 -6.37 -15.47
C LEU A 1052 -23.41 -7.33 -14.48
N LEU A 1053 -24.17 -6.81 -13.50
CA LEU A 1053 -24.82 -7.65 -12.50
C LEU A 1053 -25.81 -8.62 -13.16
N HIS A 1054 -26.57 -8.17 -14.15
CA HIS A 1054 -27.47 -9.03 -14.92
C HIS A 1054 -26.72 -10.10 -15.72
N VAL A 1055 -25.65 -9.73 -16.44
CA VAL A 1055 -24.84 -10.69 -17.20
C VAL A 1055 -24.17 -11.71 -16.28
N MET A 1056 -23.66 -11.28 -15.12
CA MET A 1056 -23.06 -12.20 -14.14
C MET A 1056 -24.10 -13.16 -13.54
N ALA A 1057 -25.28 -12.66 -13.17
CA ALA A 1057 -26.32 -13.45 -12.51
C ALA A 1057 -27.10 -14.37 -13.46
N TYR A 1058 -27.44 -13.88 -14.66
CA TYR A 1058 -28.39 -14.50 -15.58
C TYR A 1058 -27.82 -14.75 -16.99
N GLY A 1059 -26.57 -14.39 -17.24
CA GLY A 1059 -25.89 -14.60 -18.53
C GLY A 1059 -26.22 -13.59 -19.62
N ASN A 1060 -27.22 -12.71 -19.42
CA ASN A 1060 -27.64 -11.72 -20.40
C ASN A 1060 -28.29 -10.49 -19.73
N TYR A 1061 -28.35 -9.38 -20.45
CA TYR A 1061 -29.19 -8.22 -20.17
C TYR A 1061 -30.09 -7.96 -21.37
N GLU A 1062 -31.40 -8.01 -21.19
CA GLU A 1062 -32.39 -7.84 -22.28
C GLU A 1062 -32.14 -8.80 -23.47
N GLY A 1063 -31.70 -10.04 -23.19
CA GLY A 1063 -31.39 -11.04 -24.22
C GLY A 1063 -30.02 -10.89 -24.90
N LYS A 1064 -29.23 -9.87 -24.54
CA LYS A 1064 -27.89 -9.60 -25.08
C LYS A 1064 -26.80 -10.05 -24.10
N ASP A 1065 -25.70 -10.57 -24.63
CA ASP A 1065 -24.50 -10.87 -23.83
C ASP A 1065 -23.52 -9.68 -23.79
N MET A 1066 -22.44 -9.79 -23.00
CA MET A 1066 -21.49 -8.69 -22.83
C MET A 1066 -20.65 -8.37 -24.10
N ASN A 1067 -20.70 -9.20 -25.14
CA ASN A 1067 -20.03 -8.92 -26.40
C ASN A 1067 -20.88 -8.04 -27.31
N ASP A 1068 -22.15 -7.80 -26.98
CA ASP A 1068 -23.01 -6.89 -27.72
C ASP A 1068 -22.44 -5.45 -27.69
N PRO A 1069 -22.18 -4.82 -28.85
CA PRO A 1069 -21.61 -3.48 -28.92
C PRO A 1069 -22.43 -2.41 -28.21
N GLU A 1070 -23.77 -2.55 -28.15
CA GLU A 1070 -24.63 -1.58 -27.47
C GLU A 1070 -24.41 -1.59 -25.96
N LEU A 1071 -24.17 -2.77 -25.38
CA LEU A 1071 -23.86 -2.90 -23.96
C LEU A 1071 -22.45 -2.41 -23.64
N ARG A 1072 -21.46 -2.70 -24.50
CA ARG A 1072 -20.08 -2.22 -24.32
C ARG A 1072 -19.97 -0.70 -24.39
N LYS A 1073 -20.79 -0.06 -25.23
CA LYS A 1073 -20.85 1.41 -25.37
C LYS A 1073 -21.17 2.14 -24.07
N LEU A 1074 -21.88 1.50 -23.12
CA LEU A 1074 -22.17 2.08 -21.80
C LEU A 1074 -20.93 2.31 -20.92
N PHE A 1075 -19.79 1.69 -21.28
CA PHE A 1075 -18.51 1.83 -20.57
C PHE A 1075 -17.62 2.91 -21.19
N GLU A 1076 -18.07 3.58 -22.25
CA GLU A 1076 -17.32 4.65 -22.89
C GLU A 1076 -17.53 5.99 -22.17
N ARG A 1077 -16.42 6.71 -21.96
CA ARG A 1077 -16.41 8.01 -21.28
C ARG A 1077 -17.39 9.01 -21.89
N GLU A 1078 -17.38 9.14 -23.21
CA GLU A 1078 -18.20 10.12 -23.93
C GLU A 1078 -19.70 9.87 -23.78
N GLU A 1079 -20.09 8.62 -23.57
CA GLU A 1079 -21.49 8.26 -23.36
C GLU A 1079 -21.92 8.55 -21.92
N VAL A 1080 -21.04 8.30 -20.94
CA VAL A 1080 -21.28 8.68 -19.54
C VAL A 1080 -21.42 10.20 -19.38
N LEU A 1081 -20.57 11.01 -20.02
CA LEU A 1081 -20.64 12.46 -19.90
C LEU A 1081 -21.96 13.06 -20.42
N LYS A 1082 -22.57 12.43 -21.42
CA LYS A 1082 -23.86 12.87 -21.98
C LYS A 1082 -25.05 12.41 -21.14
N ALA A 1083 -24.88 11.36 -20.34
CA ALA A 1083 -25.96 10.70 -19.64
C ALA A 1083 -26.51 11.54 -18.47
N ASP A 1084 -27.83 11.50 -18.29
CA ASP A 1084 -28.49 12.32 -17.26
C ASP A 1084 -28.18 11.82 -15.85
N TRP A 1085 -28.08 10.51 -15.65
CA TRP A 1085 -27.68 9.93 -14.35
C TRP A 1085 -26.31 10.45 -13.88
N TYR A 1086 -25.38 10.74 -14.80
CA TYR A 1086 -24.08 11.28 -14.43
C TYR A 1086 -24.20 12.75 -14.00
N LYS A 1087 -24.96 13.57 -14.75
CA LYS A 1087 -25.24 14.97 -14.40
C LYS A 1087 -25.95 15.08 -13.05
N GLU A 1088 -26.89 14.17 -12.77
CA GLU A 1088 -27.58 14.08 -11.48
C GLU A 1088 -26.60 13.85 -10.32
N ARG A 1089 -25.58 13.01 -10.49
CA ARG A 1089 -24.54 12.80 -9.47
C ARG A 1089 -23.70 14.06 -9.21
N LEU A 1090 -23.40 14.84 -10.24
CA LEU A 1090 -22.68 16.11 -10.09
C LEU A 1090 -23.55 17.13 -9.35
N ALA A 1091 -24.82 17.25 -9.73
CA ALA A 1091 -25.78 18.12 -9.06
C ALA A 1091 -25.98 17.71 -7.59
N LEU A 1092 -26.07 16.41 -7.30
CA LEU A 1092 -26.15 15.90 -5.94
C LEU A 1092 -24.92 16.28 -5.11
N LYS A 1093 -23.71 16.21 -5.69
CA LYS A 1093 -22.49 16.64 -5.00
C LYS A 1093 -22.54 18.13 -4.66
N GLN A 1094 -22.93 18.97 -5.62
CA GLN A 1094 -23.12 20.40 -5.38
C GLN A 1094 -24.13 20.66 -4.23
N GLN A 1095 -25.29 20.00 -4.27
CA GLN A 1095 -26.30 20.13 -3.22
C GLN A 1095 -25.78 19.74 -1.83
N LYS A 1096 -25.02 18.64 -1.75
CA LYS A 1096 -24.38 18.19 -0.50
C LYS A 1096 -23.37 19.21 0.03
N ASP A 1097 -22.55 19.79 -0.84
CA ASP A 1097 -21.55 20.79 -0.43
C ASP A 1097 -22.20 22.09 0.05
N VAL A 1098 -23.24 22.55 -0.64
CA VAL A 1098 -24.04 23.71 -0.22
C VAL A 1098 -24.65 23.47 1.16
N ALA A 1099 -25.26 22.30 1.39
CA ALA A 1099 -25.83 21.94 2.68
C ALA A 1099 -24.75 21.87 3.78
N PHE A 1100 -23.60 21.28 3.47
CA PHE A 1100 -22.48 21.17 4.40
C PHE A 1100 -21.92 22.54 4.79
N HIS A 1101 -21.62 23.41 3.82
CA HIS A 1101 -21.10 24.75 4.11
C HIS A 1101 -22.10 25.62 4.89
N ARG A 1102 -23.41 25.48 4.63
CA ARG A 1102 -24.44 26.15 5.46
C ARG A 1102 -24.39 25.68 6.92
N SER A 1103 -24.29 24.37 7.15
CA SER A 1103 -24.18 23.82 8.50
C SER A 1103 -22.90 24.28 9.23
N GLN A 1104 -21.79 24.40 8.50
CA GLN A 1104 -20.54 24.95 9.05
C GLN A 1104 -20.70 26.42 9.46
N ILE A 1105 -21.34 27.22 8.61
CA ILE A 1105 -21.61 28.64 8.89
C ILE A 1105 -22.51 28.80 10.11
N GLU A 1106 -23.56 27.98 10.24
CA GLU A 1106 -24.44 27.97 11.42
C GLU A 1106 -23.65 27.62 12.68
N TYR A 1107 -22.86 26.53 12.65
CA TYR A 1107 -22.04 26.14 13.80
C TYR A 1107 -21.07 27.24 14.24
N LEU A 1108 -20.38 27.89 13.29
CA LEU A 1108 -19.48 28.99 13.58
C LEU A 1108 -20.21 30.21 14.17
N LYS A 1109 -21.41 30.54 13.66
CA LYS A 1109 -22.22 31.65 14.18
C LYS A 1109 -22.69 31.37 15.60
N GLU A 1110 -23.14 30.15 15.88
CA GLU A 1110 -23.51 29.72 17.23
C GLU A 1110 -22.31 29.79 18.19
N PHE A 1111 -21.15 29.29 17.75
CA PHE A 1111 -19.91 29.35 18.54
C PHE A 1111 -19.49 30.80 18.86
N ILE A 1112 -19.63 31.72 17.89
CA ILE A 1112 -19.33 33.16 18.07
C ILE A 1112 -20.34 33.85 18.98
N ALA A 1113 -21.61 33.47 18.90
CA ALA A 1113 -22.70 34.09 19.67
C ALA A 1113 -22.66 33.74 21.16
N ASP A 1114 -22.02 32.63 21.53
CA ASP A 1114 -21.81 32.26 22.93
C ASP A 1114 -20.73 33.13 23.58
N GLU A 1115 -21.15 34.00 24.52
CA GLU A 1115 -20.27 34.91 25.25
C GLU A 1115 -19.13 34.17 26.00
N GLN A 1116 -19.32 32.89 26.35
CA GLN A 1116 -18.28 32.08 27.00
C GLN A 1116 -17.10 31.78 26.07
N ASN A 1117 -17.30 31.86 24.75
CA ASN A 1117 -16.28 31.56 23.75
C ASN A 1117 -15.54 32.80 23.25
N ALA A 1118 -15.85 34.01 23.74
CA ALA A 1118 -15.31 35.27 23.19
C ALA A 1118 -13.77 35.27 23.05
N GLN A 1119 -13.03 34.76 24.03
CA GLN A 1119 -11.57 34.64 23.95
C GLN A 1119 -11.12 33.62 22.90
N LEU A 1120 -11.80 32.48 22.80
CA LEU A 1120 -11.48 31.42 21.83
C LEU A 1120 -11.79 31.86 20.39
N VAL A 1121 -12.82 32.68 20.19
CA VAL A 1121 -13.18 33.27 18.90
C VAL A 1121 -12.00 34.06 18.33
N ASP A 1122 -11.36 34.89 19.16
CA ASP A 1122 -10.18 35.67 18.78
C ASP A 1122 -8.94 34.79 18.61
N GLU A 1123 -8.65 33.90 19.57
CA GLU A 1123 -7.46 33.02 19.55
C GLU A 1123 -7.43 32.08 18.35
N LEU A 1124 -8.59 31.51 17.97
CA LEU A 1124 -8.72 30.58 16.86
C LEU A 1124 -9.02 31.27 15.52
N ASN A 1125 -9.19 32.61 15.54
CA ASN A 1125 -9.57 33.43 14.40
C ASN A 1125 -10.85 32.93 13.70
N VAL A 1126 -11.88 32.62 14.50
CA VAL A 1126 -13.13 31.99 14.03
C VAL A 1126 -13.86 32.89 13.03
N ALA A 1127 -13.76 34.22 13.18
CA ALA A 1127 -14.33 35.18 12.24
C ALA A 1127 -13.73 35.03 10.82
N ALA A 1128 -12.42 34.78 10.69
CA ALA A 1128 -11.83 34.53 9.37
C ALA A 1128 -12.27 33.19 8.78
N ARG A 1129 -12.45 32.16 9.62
CA ARG A 1129 -12.98 30.85 9.19
C ARG A 1129 -14.42 30.96 8.69
N LEU A 1130 -15.25 31.76 9.37
CA LEU A 1130 -16.61 32.07 8.93
C LEU A 1130 -16.61 32.73 7.55
N LYS A 1131 -15.77 33.76 7.36
CA LYS A 1131 -15.63 34.42 6.05
C LYS A 1131 -15.18 33.45 4.96
N TYR A 1132 -14.26 32.53 5.27
CA TYR A 1132 -13.82 31.50 4.33
C TYR A 1132 -14.96 30.52 3.99
N ALA A 1133 -15.72 30.06 5.00
CA ALA A 1133 -16.87 29.19 4.78
C ALA A 1133 -17.96 29.86 3.92
N GLU A 1134 -18.21 31.16 4.10
CA GLU A 1134 -19.12 31.95 3.26
C GLU A 1134 -18.64 32.04 1.80
N GLN A 1135 -17.32 32.16 1.57
CA GLN A 1135 -16.73 32.12 0.23
C GLN A 1135 -16.88 30.73 -0.43
N MET A 1136 -16.66 29.66 0.33
CA MET A 1136 -16.85 28.29 -0.14
C MET A 1136 -18.31 28.00 -0.49
N LEU A 1137 -19.26 28.48 0.33
CA LEU A 1137 -20.68 28.40 0.02
C LEU A 1137 -21.01 29.13 -1.29
N ALA A 1138 -20.55 30.36 -1.46
CA ALA A 1138 -20.79 31.15 -2.67
C ALA A 1138 -20.21 30.48 -3.93
N HIS A 1139 -19.03 29.86 -3.83
CA HIS A 1139 -18.45 29.06 -4.92
C HIS A 1139 -19.30 27.83 -5.21
N ALA A 1140 -19.67 27.06 -4.18
CA ALA A 1140 -20.47 25.84 -4.34
C ALA A 1140 -21.85 26.11 -4.96
N GLU A 1141 -22.48 27.26 -4.67
CA GLU A 1141 -23.76 27.67 -5.27
C GLU A 1141 -23.64 28.13 -6.74
N SER A 1142 -22.42 28.35 -7.25
CA SER A 1142 -22.20 28.82 -8.61
C SER A 1142 -22.33 27.73 -9.68
N GLU A 1143 -22.69 28.13 -10.90
CA GLU A 1143 -22.65 27.23 -12.08
C GLU A 1143 -21.22 26.79 -12.42
N GLN A 1144 -20.23 27.63 -12.11
CA GLN A 1144 -18.82 27.31 -12.32
C GLN A 1144 -18.40 26.08 -11.51
N TYR A 1145 -18.84 25.95 -10.26
CA TYR A 1145 -18.54 24.77 -9.45
C TYR A 1145 -19.07 23.49 -10.09
N LEU A 1146 -20.30 23.50 -10.61
CA LEU A 1146 -20.86 22.35 -11.29
C LEU A 1146 -20.07 21.99 -12.56
N ALA A 1147 -19.61 22.97 -13.33
CA ALA A 1147 -18.74 22.76 -14.48
C ALA A 1147 -17.37 22.16 -14.08
N GLU A 1148 -16.81 22.61 -12.96
CA GLU A 1148 -15.57 22.11 -12.38
C GLU A 1148 -15.65 20.65 -11.89
N LEU A 1149 -16.86 20.14 -11.62
CA LEU A 1149 -17.11 18.76 -11.23
C LEU A 1149 -17.15 17.78 -12.42
N VAL A 1150 -17.30 18.27 -13.66
CA VAL A 1150 -17.34 17.41 -14.86
C VAL A 1150 -16.00 16.70 -15.05
N GLY A 1151 -16.04 15.37 -15.08
CA GLY A 1151 -14.85 14.50 -15.08
C GLY A 1151 -14.47 13.96 -13.69
N THR A 1152 -15.21 14.32 -12.63
CA THR A 1152 -15.17 13.66 -11.31
C THR A 1152 -16.25 12.60 -11.17
N ILE A 1153 -16.22 11.79 -10.11
CA ILE A 1153 -17.26 10.77 -9.83
C ILE A 1153 -18.55 11.32 -9.19
N GLY A 1154 -18.61 12.64 -8.89
CA GLY A 1154 -19.74 13.27 -8.22
C GLY A 1154 -20.06 12.65 -6.84
N ALA A 1155 -21.33 12.61 -6.47
CA ALA A 1155 -21.81 11.92 -5.27
C ALA A 1155 -22.79 10.80 -5.64
N ASP A 1156 -22.70 9.67 -4.95
CA ASP A 1156 -23.66 8.57 -5.10
C ASP A 1156 -24.96 8.89 -4.35
N PRO A 1157 -26.14 8.60 -4.94
CA PRO A 1157 -27.42 8.80 -4.27
C PRO A 1157 -27.63 7.88 -3.06
N LEU A 1158 -26.80 6.83 -2.93
CA LEU A 1158 -26.92 5.73 -1.97
C LEU A 1158 -28.19 4.90 -2.19
N PHE A 1159 -28.07 3.60 -1.98
CA PHE A 1159 -29.24 2.73 -1.98
C PHE A 1159 -30.07 2.93 -0.71
N ARG A 1160 -31.39 3.10 -0.89
CA ARG A 1160 -32.38 3.21 0.18
C ARG A 1160 -33.53 2.22 -0.12
N LYS A 1161 -34.10 1.63 0.94
CA LYS A 1161 -35.24 0.69 0.85
C LYS A 1161 -36.56 1.39 1.10
#